data_AF-A0A517Y1A2-F1
#
_entry.id   AF-A0A517Y1A2-F1
#
_cell.length_a   1.000
_cell.length_b   1.000
_cell.length_c   1.000
_cell.angle_alpha   90.00
_cell.angle_beta   90.00
_cell.angle_gamma   90.00
#
_symmetry.space_group_name_H-M   'P 1'
#
loop_
_entity.id
_entity.type
_entity.pdbx_description
1 polymer ?
#
loop_
_entity_poly.entity_id
_entity_poly.type
_entity_poly.pdbx_seq_one_letter_code
_entity_poly.pdbx_strand_id
1 'polypeptide(L)'
;MTRSVRPQPTGTIRKTVSPLRTRVEGLEDRVKPATLNYDAATDLLTFTADAGDTDNVAVTAPGANQVVIVVANGDTLTLTGDATLANGFVLNGAADTVTIDTGTSAVANFKLNLGDANDTIAFSLAAAANNVANVSIDGEANADTATIGTTTVTGNLAVAVESINSTGTATVGAGAGNSITLTADTITDGNAAGVNFVAATGTLTITKSNANATNVDLDTTVGSLNATAATGNIVIDETDGLTVTAANANGAGGAVTVTSATGNITVVTVNASTTATLTATAGSILDDDTATVIAAASAVLAAGNGTIGTLLNFMETTVDNLTTTSLAANGSQFITETNGLTELNLNAGSGNVALNSPGGAILSADSAVDVTAASASLVANVGSIGSTSTAAGNAVETSVATLTAVAFNGSVFVRETDAITLSAVNASGAGNDVSVLNVTGDITVATVLADDDVSLTATAGSILDDGAATIITGDVVPLAAGANIGQPGATAQIDTAAASITASVTTAAFVATPGIWIGDSDAVTITTANTADGSVVLDAGGTMTIDTVTAGGTGRNVRLRTLGAGDIAFGAAGSVSAAGDAVRLEAAGAITASGTAVKVTAASLAATAGNGIATVGDPLTTAVTNLAASSGTNGIFVANTGALTIATVGPLFGGTVIGVSAVGAGGAAAVTASSPLTVAANVATTGTITLTATDSAAAGDDLTINSGVIVTSTGANVILNAGDNVSIPAGATVNAANTLTINADQPADPDVGTGSTVTIAGDLNAASATINGGADADTFNVTADSVAPITPIAVFGGAPSAPPGDTLNYTGPSPATKSVIGPGIGVISAAGVGNVAFADVETVAATGTIVFSNVINLSLIAGGQDGNPNQVVLQLDATGAFFQVLVDTNTNDNGGVSNPLLFAQQPTAGTLAATVIGGTDADTLVLRANASGALPQLTNVAAGSHSNAAFTHANAAAFVNSAGNENVGLHFDGGASADTLRIELGASESVAYFSDTVDTANSGVVSIAGDLNLSFENLAPLVVVGAGGAYLVDASANASLTTMNITNSGGAADGVSTVDGNGTFEDTDFSGFATVTVRSGPGVDTIP
;
A
#
# COMPACT_ATOMS: atom_id res chain seq x y z
N MET A 1 -77.60 42.36 28.02
CA MET A 1 -78.14 43.46 27.18
C MET A 1 -78.48 42.85 25.84
N THR A 2 -79.67 42.87 25.23
CA THR A 2 -80.98 43.48 25.50
C THR A 2 -81.97 42.72 24.59
N ARG A 3 -83.16 42.40 25.11
CA ARG A 3 -84.26 41.66 24.43
C ARG A 3 -84.99 42.52 23.38
N SER A 4 -85.88 41.85 22.62
CA SER A 4 -87.11 42.36 21.96
C SER A 4 -86.95 42.57 20.44
N VAL A 5 -87.86 42.16 19.54
CA VAL A 5 -89.30 42.48 19.47
C VAL A 5 -90.06 41.54 18.48
N ARG A 6 -91.22 41.04 18.93
CA ARG A 6 -92.54 40.67 18.32
C ARG A 6 -92.74 39.78 17.06
N PRO A 7 -93.82 38.95 17.10
CA PRO A 7 -94.50 38.30 15.96
C PRO A 7 -95.93 38.87 15.65
N GLN A 8 -96.55 38.35 14.56
CA GLN A 8 -98.00 38.34 14.14
C GLN A 8 -98.57 39.61 13.43
N PRO A 9 -99.74 39.62 12.71
CA PRO A 9 -100.49 38.60 11.92
C PRO A 9 -101.26 39.12 10.63
N THR A 10 -101.83 38.18 9.84
CA THR A 10 -103.14 38.12 9.08
C THR A 10 -103.73 39.26 8.20
N GLY A 11 -104.27 38.89 7.01
CA GLY A 11 -105.50 39.46 6.37
C GLY A 11 -105.47 39.60 4.82
N THR A 12 -105.92 38.63 4.02
CA THR A 12 -107.26 38.45 3.33
C THR A 12 -107.71 39.55 2.34
N ILE A 13 -107.83 39.25 1.01
CA ILE A 13 -108.95 39.66 0.10
C ILE A 13 -109.14 38.62 -1.05
N ARG A 14 -110.41 38.42 -1.45
CA ARG A 14 -111.05 37.45 -2.36
C ARG A 14 -110.86 37.67 -3.89
N LYS A 15 -110.93 36.59 -4.67
CA LYS A 15 -111.62 36.37 -6.00
C LYS A 15 -111.03 35.07 -6.63
N THR A 16 -111.73 34.09 -7.21
CA THR A 16 -113.08 33.91 -7.77
C THR A 16 -113.35 32.40 -7.86
N VAL A 17 -114.59 31.93 -7.66
CA VAL A 17 -115.01 30.53 -7.91
C VAL A 17 -115.69 30.46 -9.28
N SER A 18 -115.25 29.51 -10.15
CA SER A 18 -116.06 28.72 -11.11
C SER A 18 -115.13 27.93 -12.06
N PRO A 19 -115.52 26.76 -12.58
CA PRO A 19 -116.36 25.70 -12.02
C PRO A 19 -115.63 24.34 -11.96
N LEU A 20 -116.25 23.33 -11.34
CA LEU A 20 -115.85 21.93 -11.51
C LEU A 20 -115.70 21.60 -13.00
N ARG A 21 -114.50 21.17 -13.41
CA ARG A 21 -114.32 20.30 -14.56
C ARG A 21 -113.94 18.93 -14.03
N THR A 22 -114.88 18.01 -14.23
CA THR A 22 -114.74 16.57 -14.25
C THR A 22 -113.31 16.07 -14.48
N ARG A 23 -112.90 15.12 -13.63
CA ARG A 23 -111.92 14.08 -13.94
C ARG A 23 -112.19 13.55 -15.35
N VAL A 24 -111.42 14.09 -16.29
CA VAL A 24 -111.01 13.41 -17.52
C VAL A 24 -109.64 12.90 -17.11
N GLU A 25 -109.52 11.72 -16.49
CA GLU A 25 -109.21 10.51 -17.28
C GLU A 25 -109.30 10.80 -18.76
N GLY A 26 -108.21 11.40 -19.26
CA GLY A 26 -107.83 11.21 -20.65
C GLY A 26 -107.81 9.71 -20.82
N LEU A 27 -108.81 9.25 -21.55
CA LEU A 27 -108.87 7.97 -22.24
C LEU A 27 -107.44 7.52 -22.51
N GLU A 28 -107.14 6.29 -22.04
CA GLU A 28 -105.99 5.48 -22.43
C GLU A 28 -105.31 6.09 -23.64
N ASP A 29 -104.17 6.71 -23.39
CA ASP A 29 -103.14 6.79 -24.39
C ASP A 29 -103.09 5.39 -24.99
N ARG A 30 -103.53 5.26 -26.23
CA ARG A 30 -103.31 4.03 -26.97
C ARG A 30 -101.87 4.15 -27.45
N VAL A 31 -101.00 3.93 -26.47
CA VAL A 31 -99.61 3.46 -26.49
C VAL A 31 -99.33 2.86 -27.87
N LYS A 32 -98.40 3.49 -28.60
CA LYS A 32 -98.15 3.18 -30.01
C LYS A 32 -97.38 1.86 -30.04
N PRO A 33 -98.01 0.74 -30.40
CA PRO A 33 -97.40 -0.58 -30.26
C PRO A 33 -95.97 -0.62 -30.80
N ALA A 34 -95.06 -1.27 -30.07
CA ALA A 34 -93.70 -1.52 -30.50
C ALA A 34 -93.69 -2.00 -31.96
N THR A 35 -92.82 -1.43 -32.78
CA THR A 35 -92.80 -1.70 -34.23
C THR A 35 -91.69 -2.64 -34.59
N LEU A 36 -92.01 -3.62 -35.43
CA LEU A 36 -91.05 -4.52 -36.05
C LEU A 36 -91.08 -4.31 -37.57
N ASN A 37 -90.07 -3.64 -38.08
CA ASN A 37 -89.91 -3.33 -39.50
C ASN A 37 -88.88 -4.25 -40.15
N TYR A 38 -89.21 -4.84 -41.29
CA TYR A 38 -88.25 -5.59 -42.11
C TYR A 38 -88.12 -4.96 -43.50
N ASP A 39 -86.88 -4.83 -43.98
CA ASP A 39 -86.53 -4.39 -45.32
C ASP A 39 -85.78 -5.53 -46.03
N ALA A 40 -86.43 -6.15 -47.02
CA ALA A 40 -85.87 -7.27 -47.76
C ALA A 40 -84.76 -6.86 -48.76
N ALA A 41 -84.57 -5.56 -49.02
CA ALA A 41 -83.48 -5.10 -49.89
C ALA A 41 -82.14 -5.01 -49.14
N THR A 42 -82.19 -4.85 -47.82
CA THR A 42 -81.02 -4.68 -46.94
C THR A 42 -80.88 -5.80 -45.90
N ASP A 43 -81.80 -6.76 -45.91
CA ASP A 43 -81.91 -7.86 -44.93
C ASP A 43 -81.94 -7.35 -43.48
N LEU A 44 -82.47 -6.13 -43.26
CA LEU A 44 -82.48 -5.43 -41.97
C LEU A 44 -83.82 -5.57 -41.28
N LEU A 45 -83.79 -6.13 -40.06
CA LEU A 45 -84.88 -6.10 -39.11
C LEU A 45 -84.62 -5.02 -38.07
N THR A 46 -85.53 -4.05 -37.99
CA THR A 46 -85.51 -3.01 -36.97
C THR A 46 -86.68 -3.21 -36.01
N PHE A 47 -86.37 -3.45 -34.75
CA PHE A 47 -87.31 -3.36 -33.64
C PHE A 47 -87.17 -1.99 -32.98
N THR A 48 -88.30 -1.34 -32.71
CA THR A 48 -88.38 -0.10 -31.95
C THR A 48 -89.46 -0.30 -30.89
N ALA A 49 -89.07 -0.21 -29.62
CA ALA A 49 -89.95 -0.27 -28.46
C ALA A 49 -90.95 0.90 -28.43
N ASP A 50 -91.95 0.84 -27.54
CA ASP A 50 -92.93 1.93 -27.43
C ASP A 50 -92.29 3.14 -26.73
N ALA A 51 -92.79 4.32 -27.04
CA ALA A 51 -92.30 5.54 -26.41
C ALA A 51 -93.02 5.79 -25.08
N GLY A 52 -92.25 5.97 -24.01
CA GLY A 52 -92.76 6.40 -22.70
C GLY A 52 -93.20 5.32 -21.72
N ASP A 53 -93.09 4.04 -22.09
CA ASP A 53 -93.39 2.88 -21.23
C ASP A 53 -92.15 1.99 -21.05
N THR A 54 -92.10 1.20 -19.98
CA THR A 54 -91.00 0.24 -19.74
C THR A 54 -91.25 -1.05 -20.52
N ASP A 55 -90.42 -1.30 -21.51
CA ASP A 55 -90.43 -2.48 -22.36
C ASP A 55 -89.52 -3.60 -21.81
N ASN A 56 -90.01 -4.84 -21.90
CA ASN A 56 -89.21 -6.04 -21.63
C ASN A 56 -89.24 -6.98 -22.84
N VAL A 57 -88.11 -7.06 -23.53
CA VAL A 57 -87.96 -7.74 -24.81
C VAL A 57 -87.15 -9.03 -24.61
N ALA A 58 -87.65 -10.15 -25.11
CA ALA A 58 -86.88 -11.39 -25.19
C ALA A 58 -86.69 -11.80 -26.65
N VAL A 59 -85.43 -11.95 -27.07
CA VAL A 59 -85.06 -12.48 -28.38
C VAL A 59 -84.42 -13.85 -28.18
N THR A 60 -85.03 -14.89 -28.74
CA THR A 60 -84.56 -16.27 -28.62
C THR A 60 -84.48 -16.97 -29.97
N ALA A 61 -83.58 -17.94 -30.13
CA ALA A 61 -83.58 -18.85 -31.29
C ALA A 61 -83.91 -20.28 -30.86
N PRO A 62 -85.20 -20.63 -30.65
CA PRO A 62 -85.59 -21.93 -30.11
C PRO A 62 -85.38 -23.11 -31.07
N GLY A 63 -85.12 -22.86 -32.35
CA GLY A 63 -84.81 -23.86 -33.37
C GLY A 63 -83.91 -23.32 -34.48
N ALA A 64 -83.37 -24.20 -35.32
CA ALA A 64 -82.62 -23.78 -36.51
C ALA A 64 -83.53 -22.98 -37.47
N ASN A 65 -83.00 -21.89 -38.00
CA ASN A 65 -83.67 -20.91 -38.85
C ASN A 65 -84.92 -20.31 -38.22
N GLN A 66 -85.05 -20.34 -36.89
CA GLN A 66 -86.21 -19.80 -36.18
C GLN A 66 -85.73 -18.82 -35.11
N VAL A 67 -86.11 -17.55 -35.25
CA VAL A 67 -85.92 -16.50 -34.24
C VAL A 67 -87.27 -16.07 -33.71
N VAL A 68 -87.39 -15.87 -32.41
CA VAL A 68 -88.62 -15.45 -31.73
C VAL A 68 -88.34 -14.17 -30.95
N ILE A 69 -89.14 -13.13 -31.17
CA ILE A 69 -89.13 -11.89 -30.42
C ILE A 69 -90.43 -11.83 -29.62
N VAL A 70 -90.32 -11.62 -28.31
CA VAL A 70 -91.45 -11.47 -27.38
C VAL A 70 -91.33 -10.12 -26.70
N VAL A 71 -92.40 -9.32 -26.71
CA VAL A 71 -92.57 -8.16 -25.82
C VAL A 71 -93.48 -8.60 -24.66
N ALA A 72 -93.08 -8.33 -23.41
CA ALA A 72 -93.82 -8.76 -22.22
C ALA A 72 -94.74 -7.64 -21.68
N ASN A 73 -95.12 -7.70 -20.40
CA ASN A 73 -95.83 -6.65 -19.65
C ASN A 73 -97.17 -6.10 -20.19
N GLY A 74 -97.74 -6.73 -21.22
CA GLY A 74 -99.00 -6.29 -21.83
C GLY A 74 -98.80 -5.42 -23.08
N ASP A 75 -97.56 -5.30 -23.54
CA ASP A 75 -97.19 -4.57 -24.75
C ASP A 75 -97.61 -5.34 -26.01
N THR A 76 -97.79 -4.63 -27.12
CA THR A 76 -98.17 -5.24 -28.41
C THR A 76 -97.22 -4.80 -29.52
N LEU A 77 -97.00 -5.69 -30.47
CA LEU A 77 -96.13 -5.56 -31.63
C LEU A 77 -96.97 -5.28 -32.89
N THR A 78 -96.51 -4.33 -33.70
CA THR A 78 -97.00 -4.12 -35.07
C THR A 78 -95.92 -4.42 -36.09
N LEU A 79 -96.22 -5.29 -37.05
CA LEU A 79 -95.36 -5.55 -38.20
C LEU A 79 -95.48 -4.42 -39.23
N THR A 80 -94.36 -3.92 -39.73
CA THR A 80 -94.30 -2.90 -40.79
C THR A 80 -93.28 -3.26 -41.88
N GLY A 81 -93.33 -2.56 -43.01
CA GLY A 81 -92.46 -2.85 -44.15
C GLY A 81 -92.76 -4.21 -44.79
N ASP A 82 -91.71 -4.88 -45.27
CA ASP A 82 -91.82 -6.18 -45.94
C ASP A 82 -92.19 -7.31 -44.96
N ALA A 83 -92.10 -7.09 -43.63
CA ALA A 83 -92.55 -8.05 -42.61
C ALA A 83 -94.06 -8.34 -42.72
N THR A 84 -94.85 -7.40 -43.25
CA THR A 84 -96.30 -7.57 -43.47
C THR A 84 -96.63 -8.42 -44.69
N LEU A 85 -95.67 -8.59 -45.60
CA LEU A 85 -95.83 -9.25 -46.91
C LEU A 85 -95.06 -10.58 -47.00
N ALA A 86 -94.11 -10.83 -46.09
CA ALA A 86 -93.22 -11.98 -46.11
C ALA A 86 -93.79 -13.19 -45.36
N ASN A 87 -93.81 -14.36 -46.01
CA ASN A 87 -94.30 -15.62 -45.44
C ASN A 87 -93.49 -16.14 -44.23
N GLY A 88 -92.33 -15.55 -43.93
CA GLY A 88 -91.46 -15.96 -42.83
C GLY A 88 -91.76 -15.28 -41.49
N PHE A 89 -92.67 -14.30 -41.42
CA PHE A 89 -93.00 -13.59 -40.18
C PHE A 89 -94.41 -13.97 -39.69
N VAL A 90 -94.50 -14.52 -38.48
CA VAL A 90 -95.77 -14.94 -37.88
C VAL A 90 -95.96 -14.21 -36.55
N LEU A 91 -96.90 -13.26 -36.52
CA LEU A 91 -97.37 -12.60 -35.29
C LEU A 91 -98.38 -13.52 -34.59
N ASN A 92 -98.04 -13.92 -33.37
CA ASN A 92 -98.78 -14.86 -32.53
C ASN A 92 -99.23 -14.20 -31.22
N GLY A 93 -100.06 -14.91 -30.43
CA GLY A 93 -100.44 -14.48 -29.08
C GLY A 93 -101.42 -13.29 -29.06
N ALA A 94 -101.26 -12.39 -28.09
CA ALA A 94 -102.04 -11.15 -27.96
C ALA A 94 -101.49 -10.02 -28.84
N ALA A 95 -100.82 -10.38 -29.95
CA ALA A 95 -99.90 -9.53 -30.70
C ALA A 95 -98.63 -9.18 -29.92
N ASP A 96 -98.15 -10.06 -29.04
CA ASP A 96 -97.00 -9.86 -28.15
C ASP A 96 -95.78 -10.72 -28.53
N THR A 97 -95.93 -11.66 -29.48
CA THR A 97 -94.85 -12.56 -29.93
C THR A 97 -94.76 -12.63 -31.45
N VAL A 98 -93.57 -12.46 -32.01
CA VAL A 98 -93.29 -12.69 -33.44
C VAL A 98 -92.32 -13.86 -33.59
N THR A 99 -92.70 -14.86 -34.39
CA THR A 99 -91.82 -15.95 -34.84
C THR A 99 -91.36 -15.67 -36.27
N ILE A 100 -90.05 -15.72 -36.50
CA ILE A 100 -89.37 -15.40 -37.75
C ILE A 100 -88.67 -16.67 -38.26
N ASP A 101 -89.03 -17.14 -39.46
CA ASP A 101 -88.29 -18.16 -40.19
C ASP A 101 -87.18 -17.50 -41.01
N THR A 102 -85.97 -17.47 -40.45
CA THR A 102 -84.79 -16.85 -41.05
C THR A 102 -84.18 -17.67 -42.20
N GLY A 103 -84.74 -18.85 -42.49
CA GLY A 103 -84.38 -19.68 -43.64
C GLY A 103 -85.19 -19.32 -44.88
N THR A 104 -86.39 -18.77 -44.71
CA THR A 104 -87.26 -18.30 -45.81
C THR A 104 -87.19 -16.78 -46.01
N SER A 105 -86.93 -16.01 -44.95
CA SER A 105 -86.70 -14.56 -45.00
C SER A 105 -85.30 -14.28 -44.50
N ALA A 106 -84.42 -13.74 -45.35
CA ALA A 106 -83.03 -13.48 -44.98
C ALA A 106 -82.94 -12.30 -44.01
N VAL A 107 -82.82 -12.57 -42.71
CA VAL A 107 -82.73 -11.52 -41.69
C VAL A 107 -81.30 -11.42 -41.16
N ALA A 108 -80.40 -10.98 -42.04
CA ALA A 108 -78.98 -10.93 -41.74
C ALA A 108 -78.61 -9.85 -40.72
N ASN A 109 -79.38 -8.76 -40.61
CA ASN A 109 -79.05 -7.64 -39.73
C ASN A 109 -80.19 -7.35 -38.75
N PHE A 110 -79.89 -7.37 -37.45
CA PHE A 110 -80.81 -7.01 -36.38
C PHE A 110 -80.40 -5.65 -35.82
N LYS A 111 -81.35 -4.72 -35.74
CA LYS A 111 -81.24 -3.46 -35.01
C LYS A 111 -82.40 -3.37 -34.01
N LEU A 112 -82.10 -3.32 -32.72
CA LEU A 112 -83.06 -3.32 -31.63
C LEU A 112 -82.88 -2.00 -30.87
N ASN A 113 -83.86 -1.11 -30.93
CA ASN A 113 -83.85 0.15 -30.18
C ASN A 113 -84.88 0.05 -29.04
N LEU A 114 -84.43 0.24 -27.80
CA LEU A 114 -85.25 0.01 -26.61
C LEU A 114 -86.04 1.24 -26.15
N GLY A 115 -85.67 2.46 -26.55
CA GLY A 115 -86.56 3.63 -26.43
C GLY A 115 -86.09 4.66 -25.41
N ASP A 116 -87.02 5.29 -24.70
CA ASP A 116 -86.73 6.42 -23.81
C ASP A 116 -87.13 6.17 -22.35
N ALA A 117 -87.33 4.91 -21.95
CA ALA A 117 -87.65 4.51 -20.58
C ALA A 117 -86.52 3.64 -20.00
N ASN A 118 -86.78 2.97 -18.88
CA ASN A 118 -85.80 2.04 -18.29
C ASN A 118 -86.14 0.63 -18.78
N ASP A 119 -85.55 0.21 -19.89
CA ASP A 119 -85.98 -0.95 -20.65
C ASP A 119 -85.05 -2.16 -20.41
N THR A 120 -85.57 -3.35 -20.68
CA THR A 120 -84.81 -4.59 -20.49
C THR A 120 -84.87 -5.48 -21.73
N ILE A 121 -83.73 -6.05 -22.12
CA ILE A 121 -83.66 -7.05 -23.19
C ILE A 121 -82.90 -8.29 -22.76
N ALA A 122 -83.48 -9.47 -22.97
CA ALA A 122 -82.80 -10.75 -22.90
C ALA A 122 -82.55 -11.27 -24.31
N PHE A 123 -81.28 -11.37 -24.73
CA PHE A 123 -80.89 -11.72 -26.10
C PHE A 123 -80.11 -13.04 -26.14
N SER A 124 -80.63 -14.06 -26.83
CA SER A 124 -79.95 -15.35 -27.00
C SER A 124 -80.24 -16.00 -28.35
N LEU A 125 -79.20 -16.16 -29.18
CA LEU A 125 -79.27 -16.88 -30.46
C LEU A 125 -78.48 -18.20 -30.42
N ALA A 126 -78.88 -19.12 -29.56
CA ALA A 126 -78.13 -20.35 -29.27
C ALA A 126 -78.11 -21.39 -30.43
N ALA A 127 -78.97 -21.26 -31.44
CA ALA A 127 -79.01 -22.19 -32.57
C ALA A 127 -77.91 -21.87 -33.60
N ALA A 128 -77.11 -22.88 -33.99
CA ALA A 128 -75.97 -22.72 -34.89
C ALA A 128 -76.32 -22.26 -36.33
N ALA A 129 -77.56 -22.51 -36.76
CA ALA A 129 -78.09 -21.98 -38.02
C ALA A 129 -79.24 -21.03 -37.69
N ASN A 130 -78.94 -19.77 -37.40
CA ASN A 130 -79.95 -18.73 -37.17
C ASN A 130 -79.97 -17.66 -38.27
N ASN A 131 -78.99 -17.69 -39.18
CA ASN A 131 -78.82 -16.79 -40.33
C ASN A 131 -78.71 -15.29 -39.97
N VAL A 132 -78.46 -14.95 -38.70
CA VAL A 132 -78.20 -13.59 -38.25
C VAL A 132 -76.70 -13.31 -38.35
N ALA A 133 -76.34 -12.29 -39.12
CA ALA A 133 -74.96 -11.87 -39.30
C ALA A 133 -74.58 -10.76 -38.33
N ASN A 134 -75.36 -9.68 -38.26
CA ASN A 134 -75.06 -8.53 -37.41
C ASN A 134 -76.18 -8.28 -36.42
N VAL A 135 -75.85 -7.96 -35.18
CA VAL A 135 -76.80 -7.56 -34.13
C VAL A 135 -76.35 -6.23 -33.55
N SER A 136 -77.26 -5.28 -33.47
CA SER A 136 -77.11 -4.00 -32.79
C SER A 136 -78.25 -3.82 -31.80
N ILE A 137 -77.93 -3.63 -30.52
CA ILE A 137 -78.87 -3.30 -29.45
C ILE A 137 -78.52 -1.89 -28.97
N ASP A 138 -79.50 -1.00 -28.95
CA ASP A 138 -79.38 0.39 -28.52
C ASP A 138 -80.45 0.70 -27.47
N GLY A 139 -80.02 1.10 -26.28
CA GLY A 139 -80.89 1.54 -25.18
C GLY A 139 -81.43 2.95 -25.41
N GLU A 140 -80.65 3.79 -26.11
CA GLU A 140 -80.85 5.23 -26.23
C GLU A 140 -80.76 5.96 -24.87
N ALA A 141 -81.85 6.46 -24.29
CA ALA A 141 -81.78 7.30 -23.09
C ALA A 141 -82.46 6.64 -21.89
N ASN A 142 -81.88 6.88 -20.70
CA ASN A 142 -82.30 6.43 -19.37
C ASN A 142 -81.53 5.20 -18.89
N ALA A 143 -82.13 4.23 -18.19
CA ALA A 143 -81.39 3.15 -17.54
C ALA A 143 -81.81 1.78 -18.08
N ASP A 144 -81.18 1.37 -19.17
CA ASP A 144 -81.46 0.14 -19.89
C ASP A 144 -80.56 -1.01 -19.49
N THR A 145 -81.09 -2.24 -19.55
CA THR A 145 -80.35 -3.46 -19.24
C THR A 145 -80.43 -4.50 -20.35
N ALA A 146 -79.29 -4.88 -20.91
CA ALA A 146 -79.17 -6.01 -21.83
C ALA A 146 -78.55 -7.24 -21.14
N THR A 147 -79.31 -8.32 -21.06
CA THR A 147 -78.81 -9.65 -20.67
C THR A 147 -78.47 -10.44 -21.93
N ILE A 148 -77.18 -10.69 -22.15
CA ILE A 148 -76.69 -11.48 -23.28
C ILE A 148 -76.52 -12.93 -22.82
N GLY A 149 -77.30 -13.84 -23.41
CA GLY A 149 -77.15 -15.28 -23.23
C GLY A 149 -76.32 -15.89 -24.35
N THR A 150 -76.29 -17.23 -24.43
CA THR A 150 -75.59 -17.94 -25.51
C THR A 150 -76.07 -17.47 -26.88
N THR A 151 -75.16 -16.94 -27.69
CA THR A 151 -75.46 -16.25 -28.95
C THR A 151 -74.37 -16.56 -29.97
N THR A 152 -74.74 -16.94 -31.19
CA THR A 152 -73.78 -17.12 -32.30
C THR A 152 -74.21 -16.32 -33.51
N VAL A 153 -73.36 -15.42 -34.01
CA VAL A 153 -73.60 -14.61 -35.22
C VAL A 153 -72.39 -14.67 -36.16
N THR A 154 -72.58 -14.48 -37.46
CA THR A 154 -71.47 -14.60 -38.43
C THR A 154 -70.68 -13.30 -38.67
N GLY A 155 -71.23 -12.15 -38.28
CA GLY A 155 -70.68 -10.80 -38.41
C GLY A 155 -70.45 -10.14 -37.05
N ASN A 156 -70.97 -8.92 -36.83
CA ASN A 156 -70.71 -8.10 -35.64
C ASN A 156 -71.80 -8.19 -34.57
N LEU A 157 -71.42 -7.99 -33.31
CA LEU A 157 -72.34 -7.78 -32.19
C LEU A 157 -72.04 -6.42 -31.55
N ALA A 158 -73.00 -5.50 -31.56
CA ALA A 158 -72.93 -4.21 -30.89
C ALA A 158 -74.04 -4.09 -29.85
N VAL A 159 -73.70 -3.72 -28.62
CA VAL A 159 -74.64 -3.53 -27.51
C VAL A 159 -74.30 -2.21 -26.83
N ALA A 160 -75.21 -1.24 -26.90
CA ALA A 160 -75.10 0.07 -26.28
C ALA A 160 -76.29 0.28 -25.34
N VAL A 161 -76.09 0.10 -24.03
CA VAL A 161 -77.12 0.22 -22.97
C VAL A 161 -76.43 0.56 -21.66
N GLU A 162 -77.11 1.03 -20.63
CA GLU A 162 -76.45 1.38 -19.35
C GLU A 162 -75.95 0.16 -18.57
N SER A 163 -76.59 -1.00 -18.69
CA SER A 163 -76.17 -2.23 -18.00
C SER A 163 -76.13 -3.44 -18.93
N ILE A 164 -74.98 -4.10 -19.01
CA ILE A 164 -74.80 -5.36 -19.73
C ILE A 164 -74.52 -6.48 -18.73
N ASN A 165 -75.28 -7.56 -18.82
CA ASN A 165 -75.05 -8.79 -18.06
C ASN A 165 -74.79 -9.96 -19.02
N SER A 166 -73.58 -10.51 -19.00
CA SER A 166 -73.19 -11.63 -19.86
C SER A 166 -73.43 -12.95 -19.13
N THR A 167 -74.56 -13.61 -19.41
CA THR A 167 -74.99 -14.86 -18.74
C THR A 167 -74.66 -16.13 -19.54
N GLY A 168 -74.14 -15.99 -20.76
CA GLY A 168 -73.68 -17.08 -21.60
C GLY A 168 -72.72 -16.60 -22.69
N THR A 169 -72.12 -17.53 -23.44
CA THR A 169 -71.08 -17.20 -24.44
C THR A 169 -71.68 -16.57 -25.70
N ALA A 170 -71.22 -15.37 -26.06
CA ALA A 170 -71.50 -14.72 -27.33
C ALA A 170 -70.33 -14.90 -28.31
N THR A 171 -70.57 -15.52 -29.46
CA THR A 171 -69.58 -15.86 -30.47
C THR A 171 -69.87 -15.13 -31.78
N VAL A 172 -68.88 -14.42 -32.31
CA VAL A 172 -68.89 -13.85 -33.66
C VAL A 172 -68.05 -14.70 -34.62
N GLY A 173 -68.32 -14.63 -35.93
CA GLY A 173 -67.56 -15.39 -36.94
C GLY A 173 -66.07 -14.99 -37.01
N ALA A 174 -65.22 -15.89 -37.50
CA ALA A 174 -63.75 -15.70 -37.59
C ALA A 174 -63.29 -14.84 -38.79
N GLY A 175 -64.03 -13.78 -39.14
CA GLY A 175 -63.68 -12.87 -40.24
C GLY A 175 -62.81 -11.71 -39.77
N ALA A 176 -61.81 -11.31 -40.56
CA ALA A 176 -61.06 -10.08 -40.33
C ALA A 176 -62.01 -8.87 -40.45
N GLY A 177 -62.26 -8.17 -39.34
CA GLY A 177 -63.23 -7.06 -39.25
C GLY A 177 -64.51 -7.40 -38.49
N ASN A 178 -64.71 -8.66 -38.08
CA ASN A 178 -65.77 -9.00 -37.14
C ASN A 178 -65.38 -8.51 -35.73
N SER A 179 -66.33 -7.91 -35.03
CA SER A 179 -66.09 -7.26 -33.74
C SER A 179 -67.27 -7.44 -32.79
N ILE A 180 -66.94 -7.36 -31.50
CA ILE A 180 -67.90 -7.24 -30.42
C ILE A 180 -67.70 -5.85 -29.80
N THR A 181 -68.73 -5.01 -29.81
CA THR A 181 -68.69 -3.65 -29.24
C THR A 181 -69.69 -3.54 -28.10
N LEU A 182 -69.19 -3.23 -26.90
CA LEU A 182 -69.97 -3.08 -25.69
C LEU A 182 -69.83 -1.63 -25.19
N THR A 183 -70.92 -0.90 -25.15
CA THR A 183 -70.97 0.45 -24.58
C THR A 183 -71.94 0.43 -23.42
N ALA A 184 -71.44 0.54 -22.19
CA ALA A 184 -72.30 0.50 -21.01
C ALA A 184 -71.70 1.17 -19.79
N ASP A 185 -72.57 1.57 -18.86
CA ASP A 185 -72.12 2.00 -17.55
C ASP A 185 -71.63 0.81 -16.73
N THR A 186 -72.37 -0.29 -16.70
CA THR A 186 -72.01 -1.51 -15.97
C THR A 186 -71.92 -2.70 -16.91
N ILE A 187 -70.88 -3.51 -16.76
CA ILE A 187 -70.73 -4.78 -17.47
C ILE A 187 -70.44 -5.82 -16.39
N THR A 188 -71.27 -6.85 -16.31
CA THR A 188 -71.15 -7.90 -15.29
C THR A 188 -70.95 -9.24 -15.99
N ASP A 189 -69.96 -9.99 -15.53
CA ASP A 189 -69.87 -11.42 -15.79
C ASP A 189 -70.96 -12.15 -14.98
N GLY A 190 -71.93 -12.70 -15.70
CA GLY A 190 -73.03 -13.50 -15.16
C GLY A 190 -72.86 -15.00 -15.37
N ASN A 191 -71.81 -15.46 -16.07
CA ASN A 191 -71.54 -16.88 -16.31
C ASN A 191 -70.32 -17.41 -15.52
N ALA A 192 -69.75 -16.59 -14.62
CA ALA A 192 -68.57 -16.91 -13.82
C ALA A 192 -67.39 -17.23 -14.75
N ALA A 193 -66.56 -18.21 -14.41
CA ALA A 193 -65.34 -18.57 -15.16
C ALA A 193 -65.54 -19.15 -16.59
N GLY A 194 -66.68 -18.90 -17.23
CA GLY A 194 -66.97 -19.35 -18.58
C GLY A 194 -66.76 -18.22 -19.58
N VAL A 195 -66.18 -18.50 -20.74
CA VAL A 195 -65.96 -17.48 -21.77
C VAL A 195 -67.23 -16.68 -22.08
N ASN A 196 -67.21 -15.37 -21.82
CA ASN A 196 -68.28 -14.44 -22.11
C ASN A 196 -68.34 -14.13 -23.61
N PHE A 197 -67.19 -13.84 -24.22
CA PHE A 197 -67.10 -13.34 -25.60
C PHE A 197 -66.03 -14.04 -26.43
N VAL A 198 -66.39 -14.54 -27.60
CA VAL A 198 -65.49 -15.22 -28.55
C VAL A 198 -65.48 -14.45 -29.87
N ALA A 199 -64.31 -13.89 -30.21
CA ALA A 199 -64.00 -13.24 -31.48
C ALA A 199 -62.56 -13.60 -31.88
N ALA A 200 -62.32 -14.87 -32.22
CA ALA A 200 -60.98 -15.47 -32.33
C ALA A 200 -59.97 -14.68 -33.21
N THR A 201 -60.43 -13.94 -34.23
CA THR A 201 -59.58 -13.07 -35.07
C THR A 201 -60.03 -11.61 -35.06
N GLY A 202 -60.98 -11.27 -34.19
CA GLY A 202 -61.68 -9.99 -34.14
C GLY A 202 -61.28 -9.13 -32.95
N THR A 203 -61.94 -7.98 -32.81
CA THR A 203 -61.71 -7.03 -31.72
C THR A 203 -62.89 -7.01 -30.75
N LEU A 204 -62.60 -7.08 -29.46
CA LEU A 204 -63.53 -6.70 -28.40
C LEU A 204 -63.31 -5.23 -28.04
N THR A 205 -64.31 -4.40 -28.31
CA THR A 205 -64.32 -2.98 -27.93
C THR A 205 -65.23 -2.77 -26.74
N ILE A 206 -64.71 -2.17 -25.66
CA ILE A 206 -65.47 -1.87 -24.44
C ILE A 206 -65.37 -0.38 -24.16
N THR A 207 -66.51 0.30 -24.04
CA THR A 207 -66.57 1.73 -23.68
C THR A 207 -67.48 1.93 -22.47
N LYS A 208 -66.93 2.48 -21.39
CA LYS A 208 -67.64 2.74 -20.14
C LYS A 208 -67.68 4.23 -19.84
N SER A 209 -68.87 4.84 -19.83
CA SER A 209 -69.04 6.30 -19.84
C SER A 209 -69.33 6.93 -18.47
N ASN A 210 -69.82 6.16 -17.49
CA ASN A 210 -70.22 6.68 -16.17
C ASN A 210 -69.14 6.56 -15.09
N ALA A 211 -69.18 7.50 -14.14
CA ALA A 211 -68.23 7.69 -13.05
C ALA A 211 -68.50 6.85 -11.79
N ASN A 212 -69.57 6.05 -11.72
CA ASN A 212 -69.96 5.30 -10.52
C ASN A 212 -70.19 3.80 -10.75
N ALA A 213 -69.42 3.20 -11.64
CA ALA A 213 -69.70 1.87 -12.14
C ALA A 213 -68.80 0.75 -11.59
N THR A 214 -69.29 -0.50 -11.63
CA THR A 214 -68.58 -1.73 -11.22
C THR A 214 -67.43 -2.08 -12.19
N ASN A 215 -66.53 -2.97 -11.78
CA ASN A 215 -65.42 -3.46 -12.62
C ASN A 215 -65.94 -4.14 -13.90
N VAL A 216 -65.16 -4.06 -14.99
CA VAL A 216 -65.26 -5.00 -16.11
C VAL A 216 -64.48 -6.24 -15.68
N ASP A 217 -65.14 -7.39 -15.72
CA ASP A 217 -64.56 -8.70 -15.42
C ASP A 217 -65.12 -9.65 -16.47
N LEU A 218 -64.30 -10.06 -17.44
CA LEU A 218 -64.74 -10.84 -18.59
C LEU A 218 -63.71 -11.91 -18.94
N ASP A 219 -64.20 -13.13 -19.14
CA ASP A 219 -63.49 -14.22 -19.80
C ASP A 219 -63.67 -14.11 -21.32
N THR A 220 -62.57 -14.18 -22.08
CA THR A 220 -62.58 -13.93 -23.52
C THR A 220 -61.80 -14.97 -24.32
N THR A 221 -62.20 -15.11 -25.59
CA THR A 221 -61.40 -15.73 -26.65
C THR A 221 -61.34 -14.78 -27.85
N VAL A 222 -60.56 -13.70 -27.74
CA VAL A 222 -60.53 -12.60 -28.71
C VAL A 222 -59.13 -12.29 -29.22
N GLY A 223 -59.01 -11.97 -30.50
CA GLY A 223 -57.70 -11.64 -31.09
C GLY A 223 -57.14 -10.30 -30.61
N SER A 224 -58.01 -9.32 -30.31
CA SER A 224 -57.59 -8.00 -29.85
C SER A 224 -58.58 -7.35 -28.89
N LEU A 225 -58.06 -6.49 -28.00
CA LEU A 225 -58.81 -5.72 -27.00
C LEU A 225 -58.64 -4.21 -27.21
N ASN A 226 -59.75 -3.49 -27.21
CA ASN A 226 -59.82 -2.04 -27.07
C ASN A 226 -60.82 -1.67 -25.98
N ALA A 227 -60.35 -1.53 -24.74
CA ALA A 227 -61.19 -1.24 -23.58
C ALA A 227 -60.89 0.14 -23.00
N THR A 228 -61.92 0.92 -22.72
CA THR A 228 -61.83 2.19 -21.99
C THR A 228 -62.85 2.23 -20.86
N ALA A 229 -62.37 2.39 -19.64
CA ALA A 229 -63.16 2.56 -18.43
C ALA A 229 -62.91 3.94 -17.81
N ALA A 230 -63.93 4.82 -17.84
CA ALA A 230 -63.84 6.13 -17.19
C ALA A 230 -63.67 6.03 -15.66
N THR A 231 -64.25 4.99 -15.04
CA THR A 231 -64.06 4.58 -13.64
C THR A 231 -64.15 3.06 -13.51
N GLY A 232 -63.54 2.50 -12.46
CA GLY A 232 -63.49 1.06 -12.21
C GLY A 232 -62.35 0.34 -12.95
N ASN A 233 -62.19 -0.94 -12.66
CA ASN A 233 -61.11 -1.76 -13.22
C ASN A 233 -61.50 -2.36 -14.57
N ILE A 234 -60.48 -2.65 -15.38
CA ILE A 234 -60.58 -3.53 -16.56
C ILE A 234 -59.91 -4.84 -16.18
N VAL A 235 -60.66 -5.94 -16.14
CA VAL A 235 -60.16 -7.30 -15.90
C VAL A 235 -60.58 -8.17 -17.08
N ILE A 236 -59.59 -8.76 -17.76
CA ILE A 236 -59.78 -9.61 -18.94
C ILE A 236 -58.98 -10.89 -18.76
N ASP A 237 -59.68 -12.02 -18.78
CA ASP A 237 -59.09 -13.35 -18.74
C ASP A 237 -59.22 -14.02 -20.12
N GLU A 238 -58.12 -13.99 -20.88
CA GLU A 238 -58.04 -14.47 -22.25
C GLU A 238 -57.50 -15.91 -22.33
N THR A 239 -58.07 -16.72 -23.20
CA THR A 239 -57.75 -18.14 -23.33
C THR A 239 -56.53 -18.47 -24.18
N ASP A 240 -56.32 -17.83 -25.35
CA ASP A 240 -55.36 -18.29 -26.37
C ASP A 240 -54.36 -17.24 -26.89
N GLY A 241 -54.41 -16.02 -26.35
CA GLY A 241 -53.47 -14.93 -26.65
C GLY A 241 -54.20 -13.62 -26.90
N LEU A 242 -53.54 -12.48 -26.68
CA LEU A 242 -54.21 -11.18 -26.82
C LEU A 242 -53.32 -10.10 -27.39
N THR A 243 -53.79 -9.36 -28.40
CA THR A 243 -53.25 -8.05 -28.74
C THR A 243 -54.05 -6.95 -28.03
N VAL A 244 -53.46 -6.31 -27.01
CA VAL A 244 -54.06 -5.19 -26.30
C VAL A 244 -53.78 -3.91 -27.07
N THR A 245 -54.69 -3.56 -27.99
CA THR A 245 -54.60 -2.31 -28.76
C THR A 245 -54.83 -1.08 -27.88
N ALA A 246 -55.70 -1.19 -26.88
CA ALA A 246 -55.85 -0.21 -25.81
C ALA A 246 -56.54 -0.84 -24.59
N ALA A 247 -56.07 -0.56 -23.39
CA ALA A 247 -56.78 -0.81 -22.14
C ALA A 247 -56.59 0.41 -21.19
N ASN A 248 -57.59 1.29 -21.13
CA ASN A 248 -57.51 2.58 -20.45
C ASN A 248 -58.45 2.65 -19.24
N ALA A 249 -57.93 2.48 -18.02
CA ALA A 249 -58.64 2.63 -16.74
C ALA A 249 -58.12 3.86 -15.97
N ASN A 250 -58.25 5.05 -16.56
CA ASN A 250 -57.62 6.29 -16.08
C ASN A 250 -58.38 6.96 -14.91
N GLY A 251 -59.58 6.49 -14.58
CA GLY A 251 -60.34 6.98 -13.41
C GLY A 251 -59.63 6.69 -12.09
N ALA A 252 -59.90 7.48 -11.06
CA ALA A 252 -59.31 7.27 -9.73
C ALA A 252 -59.58 5.84 -9.21
N GLY A 253 -58.51 5.12 -8.86
CA GLY A 253 -58.58 3.73 -8.39
C GLY A 253 -58.71 2.68 -9.51
N GLY A 254 -58.72 3.09 -10.78
CA GLY A 254 -58.73 2.19 -11.92
C GLY A 254 -57.44 1.38 -12.06
N ALA A 255 -57.59 0.07 -12.07
CA ALA A 255 -56.55 -0.90 -12.38
C ALA A 255 -56.86 -1.62 -13.70
N VAL A 256 -55.82 -2.08 -14.39
CA VAL A 256 -55.94 -2.96 -15.56
C VAL A 256 -55.33 -4.31 -15.20
N THR A 257 -56.07 -5.39 -15.41
CA THR A 257 -55.60 -6.77 -15.26
C THR A 257 -55.92 -7.53 -16.54
N VAL A 258 -54.89 -8.11 -17.17
CA VAL A 258 -55.02 -8.91 -18.39
C VAL A 258 -54.27 -10.21 -18.19
N THR A 259 -54.97 -11.32 -18.27
CA THR A 259 -54.38 -12.67 -18.22
C THR A 259 -54.52 -13.33 -19.59
N SER A 260 -53.48 -14.02 -20.06
CA SER A 260 -53.57 -15.00 -21.15
C SER A 260 -53.17 -16.38 -20.64
N ALA A 261 -54.01 -17.39 -20.85
CA ALA A 261 -53.75 -18.74 -20.35
C ALA A 261 -52.70 -19.49 -21.17
N THR A 262 -52.79 -19.46 -22.51
CA THR A 262 -51.95 -20.31 -23.39
C THR A 262 -51.20 -19.56 -24.50
N GLY A 263 -51.26 -18.23 -24.55
CA GLY A 263 -50.65 -17.40 -25.59
C GLY A 263 -49.83 -16.22 -25.07
N ASN A 264 -49.33 -15.40 -26.01
CA ASN A 264 -48.64 -14.15 -25.70
C ASN A 264 -49.65 -13.03 -25.44
N ILE A 265 -49.22 -12.04 -24.66
CA ILE A 265 -49.87 -10.73 -24.62
C ILE A 265 -48.98 -9.77 -25.42
N THR A 266 -49.47 -9.27 -26.54
CA THR A 266 -48.83 -8.20 -27.31
C THR A 266 -49.49 -6.88 -26.96
N VAL A 267 -48.72 -5.89 -26.52
CA VAL A 267 -49.25 -4.66 -25.93
C VAL A 267 -48.93 -3.48 -26.84
N VAL A 268 -49.96 -2.65 -27.09
CA VAL A 268 -49.82 -1.34 -27.75
C VAL A 268 -50.01 -0.24 -26.71
N THR A 269 -51.07 -0.30 -25.91
CA THR A 269 -51.31 0.70 -24.85
C THR A 269 -52.11 0.11 -23.69
N VAL A 270 -51.59 0.28 -22.48
CA VAL A 270 -52.26 0.01 -21.20
C VAL A 270 -52.05 1.22 -20.30
N ASN A 271 -53.14 1.87 -19.91
CA ASN A 271 -53.12 2.98 -18.97
C ASN A 271 -53.99 2.66 -17.75
N ALA A 272 -53.42 2.74 -16.56
CA ALA A 272 -54.13 2.56 -15.29
C ALA A 272 -53.79 3.71 -14.34
N SER A 273 -54.70 4.12 -13.44
CA SER A 273 -54.35 5.12 -12.42
C SER A 273 -53.62 4.54 -11.21
N THR A 274 -53.73 3.22 -11.00
CA THR A 274 -53.09 2.50 -9.89
C THR A 274 -52.13 1.44 -10.41
N THR A 275 -52.62 0.25 -10.77
CA THR A 275 -51.78 -0.88 -11.15
C THR A 275 -52.18 -1.44 -12.52
N ALA A 276 -51.17 -1.69 -13.35
CA ALA A 276 -51.30 -2.50 -14.56
C ALA A 276 -50.71 -3.90 -14.30
N THR A 277 -51.53 -4.95 -14.38
CA THR A 277 -51.13 -6.34 -14.15
C THR A 277 -51.32 -7.15 -15.43
N LEU A 278 -50.25 -7.63 -16.04
CA LEU A 278 -50.31 -8.46 -17.24
C LEU A 278 -49.68 -9.82 -16.94
N THR A 279 -50.41 -10.90 -17.21
CA THR A 279 -49.94 -12.28 -16.96
C THR A 279 -50.12 -13.16 -18.20
N ALA A 280 -49.03 -13.44 -18.92
CA ALA A 280 -49.01 -14.44 -19.98
C ALA A 280 -48.55 -15.79 -19.38
N THR A 281 -49.50 -16.60 -18.90
CA THR A 281 -49.23 -17.81 -18.08
C THR A 281 -48.32 -18.82 -18.77
N ALA A 282 -48.42 -18.96 -20.09
CA ALA A 282 -47.58 -19.85 -20.90
C ALA A 282 -46.90 -19.14 -22.08
N GLY A 283 -46.83 -17.81 -22.07
CA GLY A 283 -46.33 -17.00 -23.19
C GLY A 283 -45.37 -15.89 -22.77
N SER A 284 -45.06 -15.02 -23.73
CA SER A 284 -44.33 -13.76 -23.56
C SER A 284 -45.28 -12.58 -23.39
N ILE A 285 -44.77 -11.50 -22.81
CA ILE A 285 -45.40 -10.17 -22.92
C ILE A 285 -44.53 -9.35 -23.87
N LEU A 286 -45.09 -8.95 -25.00
CA LEU A 286 -44.38 -8.35 -26.12
C LEU A 286 -44.86 -6.93 -26.36
N ASP A 287 -43.96 -6.08 -26.83
CA ASP A 287 -44.28 -4.77 -27.38
C ASP A 287 -44.46 -4.86 -28.90
N ASP A 288 -45.46 -4.16 -29.44
CA ASP A 288 -45.80 -4.11 -30.86
C ASP A 288 -45.24 -2.86 -31.58
N ASP A 289 -44.83 -1.81 -30.86
CA ASP A 289 -44.40 -0.56 -31.47
C ASP A 289 -43.15 0.08 -30.85
N THR A 290 -43.19 1.40 -30.60
CA THR A 290 -42.07 2.21 -30.05
C THR A 290 -42.58 3.33 -29.12
N ALA A 291 -43.91 3.38 -28.90
CA ALA A 291 -44.55 4.37 -28.03
C ALA A 291 -44.62 3.84 -26.60
N THR A 292 -44.91 4.70 -25.62
CA THR A 292 -45.13 4.25 -24.24
C THR A 292 -46.26 3.22 -24.19
N VAL A 293 -45.94 2.00 -23.78
CA VAL A 293 -46.84 0.85 -23.84
C VAL A 293 -47.65 0.72 -22.55
N ILE A 294 -47.04 0.96 -21.38
CA ILE A 294 -47.70 0.76 -20.08
C ILE A 294 -47.48 1.98 -19.16
N ALA A 295 -48.54 2.69 -18.79
CA ALA A 295 -48.49 3.79 -17.83
C ALA A 295 -49.39 3.51 -16.61
N ALA A 296 -48.82 3.55 -15.41
CA ALA A 296 -49.50 3.31 -14.13
C ALA A 296 -48.70 3.87 -12.96
N ALA A 297 -49.25 3.86 -11.74
CA ALA A 297 -48.41 4.06 -10.55
C ALA A 297 -47.52 2.82 -10.30
N SER A 298 -47.98 1.63 -10.68
CA SER A 298 -47.20 0.40 -10.57
C SER A 298 -47.53 -0.58 -11.69
N ALA A 299 -46.54 -1.33 -12.18
CA ALA A 299 -46.73 -2.41 -13.14
C ALA A 299 -46.28 -3.76 -12.57
N VAL A 300 -47.08 -4.80 -12.81
CA VAL A 300 -46.80 -6.19 -12.46
C VAL A 300 -46.90 -7.04 -13.72
N LEU A 301 -45.77 -7.56 -14.21
CA LEU A 301 -45.69 -8.27 -15.49
C LEU A 301 -45.16 -9.69 -15.29
N ALA A 302 -45.91 -10.70 -15.70
CA ALA A 302 -45.54 -12.11 -15.54
C ALA A 302 -45.59 -12.85 -16.88
N ALA A 303 -44.43 -13.29 -17.38
CA ALA A 303 -44.28 -14.11 -18.58
C ALA A 303 -43.87 -15.55 -18.19
N GLY A 304 -44.81 -16.49 -18.20
CA GLY A 304 -44.57 -17.83 -17.65
C GLY A 304 -43.66 -18.71 -18.50
N ASN A 305 -43.64 -18.56 -19.84
CA ASN A 305 -42.80 -19.39 -20.70
C ASN A 305 -42.04 -18.59 -21.78
N GLY A 306 -41.86 -17.28 -21.55
CA GLY A 306 -41.38 -16.35 -22.55
C GLY A 306 -40.58 -15.17 -21.98
N THR A 307 -40.41 -14.14 -22.79
CA THR A 307 -39.70 -12.90 -22.44
C THR A 307 -40.68 -11.80 -22.07
N ILE A 308 -40.17 -10.75 -21.43
CA ILE A 308 -40.84 -9.46 -21.31
C ILE A 308 -40.08 -8.50 -22.21
N GLY A 309 -40.72 -8.03 -23.28
CA GLY A 309 -40.03 -7.35 -24.37
C GLY A 309 -39.06 -8.26 -25.14
N THR A 310 -38.30 -7.67 -26.05
CA THR A 310 -37.28 -8.33 -26.88
C THR A 310 -36.07 -7.42 -27.09
N LEU A 311 -34.97 -7.96 -27.61
CA LEU A 311 -33.77 -7.16 -27.95
C LEU A 311 -34.01 -6.09 -29.02
N LEU A 312 -35.05 -6.22 -29.83
CA LEU A 312 -35.38 -5.26 -30.89
C LEU A 312 -36.39 -4.21 -30.41
N ASN A 313 -37.33 -4.64 -29.57
CA ASN A 313 -38.42 -3.82 -29.05
C ASN A 313 -38.48 -4.05 -27.53
N PHE A 314 -37.99 -3.08 -26.77
CA PHE A 314 -38.05 -3.11 -25.31
C PHE A 314 -39.48 -2.81 -24.88
N MET A 315 -39.90 -3.27 -23.71
CA MET A 315 -41.19 -2.89 -23.17
C MET A 315 -41.11 -1.49 -22.55
N GLU A 316 -41.82 -0.51 -23.09
CA GLU A 316 -41.86 0.83 -22.51
C GLU A 316 -42.85 0.92 -21.36
N THR A 317 -42.35 1.36 -20.20
CA THR A 317 -43.13 1.62 -19.00
C THR A 317 -42.99 3.08 -18.56
N THR A 318 -44.04 3.60 -17.91
CA THR A 318 -44.04 4.87 -17.16
C THR A 318 -44.66 4.58 -15.80
N VAL A 319 -43.86 4.09 -14.86
CA VAL A 319 -44.32 3.69 -13.53
C VAL A 319 -43.35 4.09 -12.42
N ASP A 320 -43.86 4.23 -11.19
CA ASP A 320 -42.99 4.46 -10.03
C ASP A 320 -42.45 3.13 -9.45
N ASN A 321 -43.26 2.06 -9.52
CA ASN A 321 -42.87 0.72 -9.04
C ASN A 321 -43.04 -0.33 -10.15
N LEU A 322 -41.98 -1.10 -10.40
CA LEU A 322 -41.98 -2.12 -11.45
C LEU A 322 -41.67 -3.51 -10.89
N THR A 323 -42.59 -4.45 -11.03
CA THR A 323 -42.37 -5.87 -10.68
C THR A 323 -42.52 -6.73 -11.92
N THR A 324 -41.52 -7.54 -12.23
CA THR A 324 -41.52 -8.42 -13.40
C THR A 324 -41.01 -9.82 -13.06
N THR A 325 -41.61 -10.84 -13.67
CA THR A 325 -41.12 -12.21 -13.56
C THR A 325 -41.23 -12.98 -14.87
N SER A 326 -40.12 -13.63 -15.23
CA SER A 326 -40.01 -14.58 -16.35
C SER A 326 -39.32 -15.88 -15.90
N LEU A 327 -39.36 -16.13 -14.59
CA LEU A 327 -38.60 -17.17 -13.90
C LEU A 327 -38.88 -18.58 -14.43
N ALA A 328 -40.14 -18.89 -14.76
CA ALA A 328 -40.52 -20.25 -15.15
C ALA A 328 -39.86 -20.73 -16.46
N ALA A 329 -39.50 -19.82 -17.37
CA ALA A 329 -38.70 -20.11 -18.57
C ALA A 329 -37.26 -19.63 -18.52
N ASN A 330 -36.86 -18.89 -17.47
CA ASN A 330 -35.64 -18.09 -17.46
C ASN A 330 -35.55 -17.14 -18.66
N GLY A 331 -36.69 -16.54 -19.04
CA GLY A 331 -36.75 -15.62 -20.18
C GLY A 331 -36.11 -14.28 -19.86
N SER A 332 -35.42 -13.67 -20.81
CA SER A 332 -34.86 -12.33 -20.63
C SER A 332 -35.95 -11.25 -20.56
N GLN A 333 -35.61 -10.14 -19.93
CA GLN A 333 -36.46 -8.97 -19.77
C GLN A 333 -35.76 -7.74 -20.36
N PHE A 334 -36.46 -7.03 -21.24
CA PHE A 334 -35.98 -5.86 -21.96
C PHE A 334 -36.98 -4.74 -21.76
N ILE A 335 -36.62 -3.71 -20.98
CA ILE A 335 -37.56 -2.71 -20.46
C ILE A 335 -36.95 -1.32 -20.61
N THR A 336 -37.75 -0.37 -21.08
CA THR A 336 -37.43 1.07 -21.06
C THR A 336 -38.38 1.78 -20.10
N GLU A 337 -37.87 2.28 -18.97
CA GLU A 337 -38.66 3.02 -17.99
C GLU A 337 -38.50 4.54 -18.18
N THR A 338 -39.59 5.21 -18.53
CA THR A 338 -39.52 6.58 -19.03
C THR A 338 -39.43 7.67 -17.96
N ASN A 339 -39.87 7.46 -16.72
CA ASN A 339 -39.82 8.48 -15.66
C ASN A 339 -38.94 8.13 -14.45
N GLY A 340 -38.32 6.96 -14.46
CA GLY A 340 -37.53 6.43 -13.34
C GLY A 340 -38.36 5.65 -12.33
N LEU A 341 -37.67 4.89 -11.48
CA LEU A 341 -38.27 3.98 -10.49
C LEU A 341 -37.94 4.43 -9.08
N THR A 342 -38.93 4.36 -8.20
CA THR A 342 -38.73 4.40 -6.74
C THR A 342 -38.56 3.01 -6.14
N GLU A 343 -39.02 1.97 -6.85
CA GLU A 343 -38.88 0.58 -6.46
C GLU A 343 -38.84 -0.35 -7.69
N LEU A 344 -38.06 -1.43 -7.62
CA LEU A 344 -37.99 -2.44 -8.68
C LEU A 344 -37.89 -3.86 -8.12
N ASN A 345 -38.48 -4.82 -8.82
CA ASN A 345 -38.28 -6.25 -8.56
C ASN A 345 -38.33 -7.02 -9.88
N LEU A 346 -37.17 -7.26 -10.47
CA LEU A 346 -36.96 -7.84 -11.79
C LEU A 346 -36.36 -9.24 -11.69
N ASN A 347 -37.18 -10.27 -11.91
CA ASN A 347 -36.74 -11.66 -11.77
C ASN A 347 -36.79 -12.44 -13.09
N ALA A 348 -35.63 -12.55 -13.74
CA ALA A 348 -35.43 -13.32 -14.97
C ALA A 348 -34.89 -14.73 -14.74
N GLY A 349 -34.68 -15.16 -13.48
CA GLY A 349 -34.01 -16.42 -13.18
C GLY A 349 -32.60 -16.46 -13.79
N SER A 350 -32.33 -17.42 -14.67
CA SER A 350 -31.07 -17.47 -15.45
C SER A 350 -31.11 -16.70 -16.77
N GLY A 351 -32.16 -15.92 -17.04
CA GLY A 351 -32.25 -14.99 -18.17
C GLY A 351 -31.51 -13.68 -17.90
N ASN A 352 -31.47 -12.78 -18.89
CA ASN A 352 -30.84 -11.47 -18.73
C ASN A 352 -31.87 -10.37 -18.45
N VAL A 353 -31.48 -9.34 -17.70
CA VAL A 353 -32.29 -8.13 -17.51
C VAL A 353 -31.58 -6.95 -18.17
N ALA A 354 -32.30 -6.21 -19.02
CA ALA A 354 -31.88 -4.93 -19.55
C ALA A 354 -32.94 -3.88 -19.20
N LEU A 355 -32.58 -2.93 -18.34
CA LEU A 355 -33.43 -1.82 -17.94
C LEU A 355 -32.76 -0.50 -18.35
N ASN A 356 -33.45 0.27 -19.19
CA ASN A 356 -33.01 1.59 -19.62
C ASN A 356 -33.98 2.65 -19.07
N SER A 357 -33.48 3.57 -18.25
CA SER A 357 -34.26 4.66 -17.67
C SER A 357 -33.80 6.02 -18.20
N PRO A 358 -34.32 6.48 -19.36
CA PRO A 358 -33.92 7.75 -19.94
C PRO A 358 -34.35 9.00 -19.15
N GLY A 359 -35.41 8.92 -18.33
CA GLY A 359 -36.02 10.09 -17.69
C GLY A 359 -35.90 10.17 -16.17
N GLY A 360 -35.32 9.17 -15.50
CA GLY A 360 -35.17 9.19 -14.05
C GLY A 360 -34.23 8.13 -13.47
N ALA A 361 -34.06 8.18 -12.16
CA ALA A 361 -33.20 7.27 -11.40
C ALA A 361 -33.78 5.84 -11.36
N ILE A 362 -32.94 4.85 -11.05
CA ILE A 362 -33.36 3.48 -10.74
C ILE A 362 -33.10 3.27 -9.25
N LEU A 363 -34.15 3.34 -8.43
CA LEU A 363 -34.04 3.27 -6.97
C LEU A 363 -34.74 2.02 -6.42
N SER A 364 -34.31 1.60 -5.23
CA SER A 364 -35.00 0.64 -4.37
C SER A 364 -35.42 1.33 -3.07
N ALA A 365 -36.50 0.86 -2.47
CA ALA A 365 -37.01 1.33 -1.18
C ALA A 365 -36.98 0.24 -0.09
N ASP A 366 -36.49 -0.97 -0.39
CA ASP A 366 -36.42 -2.07 0.56
C ASP A 366 -35.12 -2.90 0.47
N SER A 367 -34.97 -3.91 1.33
CA SER A 367 -33.73 -4.70 1.46
C SER A 367 -33.73 -6.03 0.71
N ALA A 368 -34.81 -6.35 -0.02
CA ALA A 368 -34.93 -7.56 -0.79
C ALA A 368 -34.06 -7.49 -2.05
N VAL A 369 -33.88 -8.62 -2.74
CA VAL A 369 -33.17 -8.61 -4.03
C VAL A 369 -34.07 -7.99 -5.09
N ASP A 370 -33.60 -6.90 -5.67
CA ASP A 370 -34.27 -6.13 -6.70
C ASP A 370 -34.09 -6.74 -8.09
N VAL A 371 -32.91 -7.31 -8.38
CA VAL A 371 -32.62 -7.90 -9.70
C VAL A 371 -32.03 -9.30 -9.55
N THR A 372 -32.74 -10.30 -10.07
CA THR A 372 -32.26 -11.69 -10.19
C THR A 372 -32.13 -12.07 -11.66
N ALA A 373 -30.90 -12.29 -12.13
CA ALA A 373 -30.61 -12.56 -13.54
C ALA A 373 -29.24 -13.27 -13.70
N ALA A 374 -28.98 -13.84 -14.88
CA ALA A 374 -27.60 -14.24 -15.23
C ALA A 374 -26.72 -12.99 -15.48
N SER A 375 -27.25 -12.01 -16.19
CA SER A 375 -26.61 -10.70 -16.42
C SER A 375 -27.63 -9.58 -16.30
N ALA A 376 -27.24 -8.46 -15.68
CA ALA A 376 -28.03 -7.24 -15.61
C ALA A 376 -27.34 -6.08 -16.33
N SER A 377 -28.09 -5.34 -17.13
CA SER A 377 -27.70 -4.07 -17.73
C SER A 377 -28.66 -2.98 -17.26
N LEU A 378 -28.20 -2.14 -16.34
CA LEU A 378 -28.97 -1.03 -15.76
C LEU A 378 -28.41 0.29 -16.29
N VAL A 379 -29.26 1.11 -16.92
CA VAL A 379 -28.83 2.40 -17.47
C VAL A 379 -29.77 3.48 -16.95
N ALA A 380 -29.24 4.49 -16.26
CA ALA A 380 -29.94 5.69 -15.86
C ALA A 380 -29.32 6.90 -16.59
N ASN A 381 -30.05 7.50 -17.54
CA ASN A 381 -29.55 8.69 -18.24
C ASN A 381 -29.68 9.96 -17.40
N VAL A 382 -30.59 9.95 -16.43
CA VAL A 382 -30.84 11.03 -15.49
C VAL A 382 -30.93 10.42 -14.09
N GLY A 383 -30.17 10.96 -13.14
CA GLY A 383 -30.18 10.45 -11.76
C GLY A 383 -29.29 9.23 -11.57
N SER A 384 -29.39 8.64 -10.38
CA SER A 384 -28.53 7.57 -9.89
C SER A 384 -29.12 6.17 -10.11
N ILE A 385 -28.27 5.16 -9.97
CA ILE A 385 -28.67 3.77 -9.74
C ILE A 385 -28.45 3.52 -8.26
N GLY A 386 -29.51 3.24 -7.51
CA GLY A 386 -29.53 3.34 -6.05
C GLY A 386 -29.60 4.80 -5.57
N SER A 387 -29.90 4.99 -4.29
CA SER A 387 -30.24 6.28 -3.69
C SER A 387 -29.02 7.03 -3.15
N THR A 388 -28.39 6.52 -2.08
CA THR A 388 -27.37 7.30 -1.31
C THR A 388 -26.18 6.50 -0.80
N SER A 389 -26.27 5.16 -0.74
CA SER A 389 -25.21 4.31 -0.17
C SER A 389 -25.44 2.84 -0.50
N THR A 390 -24.45 2.00 -0.20
CA THR A 390 -24.54 0.52 -0.22
C THR A 390 -25.21 -0.06 1.03
N ALA A 391 -25.99 0.71 1.78
CA ALA A 391 -26.84 0.18 2.85
C ALA A 391 -28.09 -0.48 2.26
N ALA A 392 -28.60 -1.51 2.95
CA ALA A 392 -29.82 -2.19 2.51
C ALA A 392 -31.01 -1.22 2.47
N GLY A 393 -31.82 -1.22 1.41
CA GLY A 393 -32.89 -0.22 1.22
C GLY A 393 -32.46 1.10 0.62
N ASN A 394 -31.16 1.28 0.33
CA ASN A 394 -30.64 2.44 -0.39
C ASN A 394 -29.96 2.05 -1.70
N ALA A 395 -29.32 0.88 -1.79
CA ALA A 395 -28.67 0.40 -3.00
C ALA A 395 -29.70 -0.22 -3.95
N VAL A 396 -29.25 -0.65 -5.13
CA VAL A 396 -29.96 -1.70 -5.87
C VAL A 396 -29.36 -3.04 -5.46
N GLU A 397 -30.18 -3.91 -4.90
CA GLU A 397 -29.82 -5.26 -4.47
C GLU A 397 -29.86 -6.25 -5.64
N THR A 398 -28.77 -6.94 -5.89
CA THR A 398 -28.62 -7.84 -7.03
C THR A 398 -28.25 -9.27 -6.59
N SER A 399 -28.68 -10.23 -7.41
CA SER A 399 -28.17 -11.60 -7.48
C SER A 399 -27.88 -11.88 -8.95
N VAL A 400 -26.71 -11.43 -9.41
CA VAL A 400 -26.30 -11.50 -10.82
C VAL A 400 -24.84 -11.88 -10.98
N ALA A 401 -24.55 -12.73 -11.98
CA ALA A 401 -23.17 -13.12 -12.27
C ALA A 401 -22.38 -12.01 -12.99
N THR A 402 -23.04 -11.20 -13.82
CA THR A 402 -22.43 -10.08 -14.54
C THR A 402 -23.30 -8.82 -14.43
N LEU A 403 -22.67 -7.68 -14.19
CA LEU A 403 -23.33 -6.37 -14.12
C LEU A 403 -22.69 -5.35 -15.06
N THR A 404 -23.57 -4.66 -15.79
CA THR A 404 -23.32 -3.38 -16.43
C THR A 404 -24.25 -2.35 -15.77
N ALA A 405 -23.70 -1.28 -15.21
CA ALA A 405 -24.48 -0.23 -14.56
C ALA A 405 -23.95 1.14 -14.95
N VAL A 406 -24.75 1.95 -15.65
CA VAL A 406 -24.32 3.26 -16.16
C VAL A 406 -25.27 4.34 -15.70
N ALA A 407 -24.79 5.25 -14.86
CA ALA A 407 -25.48 6.46 -14.46
C ALA A 407 -24.77 7.68 -15.06
N PHE A 408 -25.40 8.35 -16.04
CA PHE A 408 -24.78 9.46 -16.76
C PHE A 408 -24.76 10.78 -15.98
N ASN A 409 -25.61 10.92 -14.96
CA ASN A 409 -25.73 12.11 -14.14
C ASN A 409 -26.19 11.76 -12.72
N GLY A 410 -25.48 10.80 -12.11
CA GLY A 410 -25.72 10.32 -10.75
C GLY A 410 -24.77 9.20 -10.38
N SER A 411 -24.75 8.86 -9.10
CA SER A 411 -23.93 7.78 -8.54
C SER A 411 -24.49 6.39 -8.88
N VAL A 412 -23.66 5.36 -8.69
CA VAL A 412 -24.08 3.95 -8.73
C VAL A 412 -23.84 3.32 -7.36
N PHE A 413 -24.91 2.84 -6.71
CA PHE A 413 -24.88 2.12 -5.44
C PHE A 413 -25.49 0.73 -5.62
N VAL A 414 -24.68 -0.32 -5.50
CA VAL A 414 -25.11 -1.71 -5.72
C VAL A 414 -24.72 -2.61 -4.55
N ARG A 415 -25.62 -3.52 -4.18
CA ARG A 415 -25.37 -4.56 -3.19
C ARG A 415 -25.61 -5.93 -3.80
N GLU A 416 -24.56 -6.72 -3.88
CA GLU A 416 -24.60 -8.06 -4.44
C GLU A 416 -24.61 -9.13 -3.32
N THR A 417 -25.32 -10.23 -3.58
CA THR A 417 -25.48 -11.34 -2.63
C THR A 417 -24.59 -12.55 -2.96
N ASP A 418 -24.26 -12.79 -4.23
CA ASP A 418 -23.39 -13.87 -4.70
C ASP A 418 -22.08 -13.34 -5.34
N ALA A 419 -21.46 -14.01 -6.30
CA ALA A 419 -20.20 -13.56 -6.91
C ALA A 419 -20.49 -12.80 -8.22
N ILE A 420 -19.86 -11.65 -8.42
CA ILE A 420 -20.21 -10.73 -9.52
C ILE A 420 -19.00 -10.32 -10.34
N THR A 421 -19.22 -10.24 -11.65
CA THR A 421 -18.29 -9.62 -12.60
C THR A 421 -18.82 -8.24 -12.99
N LEU A 422 -18.06 -7.18 -12.69
CA LEU A 422 -18.35 -5.81 -13.08
C LEU A 422 -17.84 -5.58 -14.51
N SER A 423 -18.69 -5.82 -15.51
CA SER A 423 -18.30 -5.70 -16.91
C SER A 423 -18.09 -4.24 -17.33
N ALA A 424 -18.97 -3.34 -16.88
CA ALA A 424 -18.84 -1.90 -17.07
C ALA A 424 -19.74 -1.17 -16.07
N VAL A 425 -19.14 -0.58 -15.04
CA VAL A 425 -19.86 0.25 -14.07
C VAL A 425 -19.35 1.68 -14.19
N ASN A 426 -20.24 2.64 -14.45
CA ASN A 426 -19.87 4.03 -14.71
C ASN A 426 -20.83 5.01 -14.03
N ALA A 427 -20.28 5.91 -13.21
CA ALA A 427 -20.96 7.09 -12.70
C ALA A 427 -20.29 8.35 -13.27
N SER A 428 -20.97 9.05 -14.19
CA SER A 428 -20.45 10.27 -14.82
C SER A 428 -21.03 11.52 -14.17
N GLY A 429 -20.24 12.58 -14.09
CA GLY A 429 -20.59 13.88 -13.50
C GLY A 429 -19.83 14.15 -12.18
N ALA A 430 -19.44 15.42 -11.97
CA ALA A 430 -18.67 15.82 -10.79
C ALA A 430 -19.41 15.48 -9.48
N GLY A 431 -18.72 14.81 -8.56
CA GLY A 431 -19.28 14.38 -7.27
C GLY A 431 -20.08 13.08 -7.32
N ASN A 432 -20.06 12.35 -8.44
CA ASN A 432 -20.80 11.10 -8.59
C ASN A 432 -19.88 9.89 -8.39
N ASP A 433 -20.19 9.11 -7.36
CA ASP A 433 -19.43 7.92 -6.98
C ASP A 433 -19.95 6.62 -7.60
N VAL A 434 -19.07 5.61 -7.65
CA VAL A 434 -19.47 4.20 -7.74
C VAL A 434 -19.18 3.52 -6.40
N SER A 435 -20.18 2.86 -5.82
CA SER A 435 -19.99 2.00 -4.66
C SER A 435 -20.67 0.65 -4.85
N VAL A 436 -19.89 -0.43 -4.75
CA VAL A 436 -20.36 -1.80 -4.88
C VAL A 436 -19.97 -2.60 -3.64
N LEU A 437 -20.96 -3.21 -3.00
CA LEU A 437 -20.77 -4.10 -1.86
C LEU A 437 -21.19 -5.51 -2.23
N ASN A 438 -20.27 -6.46 -2.15
CA ASN A 438 -20.56 -7.89 -2.20
C ASN A 438 -20.44 -8.50 -0.80
N VAL A 439 -21.49 -9.17 -0.34
CA VAL A 439 -21.56 -9.72 1.03
C VAL A 439 -20.84 -11.06 1.16
N THR A 440 -20.97 -11.96 0.18
CA THR A 440 -20.46 -13.34 0.32
C THR A 440 -19.51 -13.81 -0.77
N GLY A 441 -19.59 -13.23 -1.98
CA GLY A 441 -18.81 -13.63 -3.13
C GLY A 441 -17.62 -12.72 -3.43
N ASP A 442 -16.92 -13.08 -4.50
CA ASP A 442 -15.86 -12.27 -5.09
C ASP A 442 -16.46 -11.17 -6.00
N ILE A 443 -15.72 -10.07 -6.14
CA ILE A 443 -15.96 -9.05 -7.15
C ILE A 443 -14.84 -9.19 -8.18
N THR A 444 -15.15 -9.62 -9.40
CA THR A 444 -14.23 -9.57 -10.54
C THR A 444 -14.46 -8.27 -11.29
N VAL A 445 -13.40 -7.51 -11.57
CA VAL A 445 -13.49 -6.17 -12.13
C VAL A 445 -12.95 -6.17 -13.56
N ALA A 446 -13.73 -5.64 -14.50
CA ALA A 446 -13.25 -5.28 -15.83
C ALA A 446 -13.09 -3.75 -15.94
N THR A 447 -14.19 -2.99 -15.84
CA THR A 447 -14.14 -1.52 -15.90
C THR A 447 -15.08 -0.91 -14.87
N VAL A 448 -14.53 -0.04 -14.01
CA VAL A 448 -15.31 0.75 -13.04
C VAL A 448 -14.82 2.19 -13.06
N LEU A 449 -15.70 3.12 -13.41
CA LEU A 449 -15.36 4.53 -13.59
C LEU A 449 -16.28 5.41 -12.74
N ALA A 450 -15.70 6.34 -12.01
CA ALA A 450 -16.39 7.44 -11.37
C ALA A 450 -15.60 8.74 -11.65
N ASP A 451 -16.32 9.85 -11.82
CA ASP A 451 -15.69 11.18 -11.87
C ASP A 451 -15.26 11.69 -10.47
N ASP A 452 -15.80 11.08 -9.39
CA ASP A 452 -15.38 11.30 -7.99
C ASP A 452 -14.84 9.98 -7.41
N ASP A 453 -15.51 9.29 -6.47
CA ASP A 453 -14.91 8.12 -5.81
C ASP A 453 -15.36 6.76 -6.36
N VAL A 454 -14.49 5.74 -6.28
CA VAL A 454 -14.85 4.33 -6.50
C VAL A 454 -14.58 3.50 -5.26
N SER A 455 -15.63 2.99 -4.62
CA SER A 455 -15.54 2.10 -3.46
C SER A 455 -16.01 0.69 -3.77
N LEU A 456 -15.13 -0.30 -3.65
CA LEU A 456 -15.46 -1.71 -3.81
C LEU A 456 -15.22 -2.46 -2.50
N THR A 457 -16.22 -3.21 -2.04
CA THR A 457 -16.12 -4.02 -0.82
C THR A 457 -16.59 -5.46 -1.07
N ALA A 458 -15.70 -6.43 -0.97
CA ALA A 458 -16.03 -7.87 -0.97
C ALA A 458 -15.87 -8.43 0.44
N THR A 459 -16.92 -8.40 1.26
CA THR A 459 -16.83 -8.60 2.73
C THR A 459 -16.19 -9.93 3.12
N ALA A 460 -16.59 -11.03 2.46
CA ALA A 460 -16.03 -12.37 2.69
C ALA A 460 -15.17 -12.87 1.51
N GLY A 461 -15.25 -12.22 0.35
CA GLY A 461 -14.57 -12.62 -0.87
C GLY A 461 -13.32 -11.80 -1.20
N SER A 462 -12.92 -11.88 -2.46
CA SER A 462 -11.80 -11.15 -3.05
C SER A 462 -12.29 -10.08 -4.03
N ILE A 463 -11.48 -9.06 -4.25
CA ILE A 463 -11.60 -8.16 -5.39
C ILE A 463 -10.54 -8.61 -6.39
N LEU A 464 -10.95 -9.06 -7.58
CA LEU A 464 -10.10 -9.72 -8.56
C LEU A 464 -10.09 -8.96 -9.88
N ASP A 465 -8.97 -9.03 -10.57
CA ASP A 465 -8.80 -8.58 -11.95
C ASP A 465 -9.42 -9.61 -12.92
N ASP A 466 -9.96 -9.17 -14.06
CA ASP A 466 -10.58 -10.05 -15.06
C ASP A 466 -9.57 -10.72 -16.02
N GLY A 467 -8.28 -10.44 -15.89
CA GLY A 467 -7.20 -10.91 -16.74
C GLY A 467 -6.93 -10.02 -17.97
N ALA A 468 -7.63 -8.89 -18.11
CA ALA A 468 -7.43 -7.90 -19.16
C ALA A 468 -6.82 -6.60 -18.59
N ALA A 469 -6.87 -5.51 -19.36
CA ALA A 469 -6.53 -4.20 -18.83
C ALA A 469 -7.72 -3.69 -18.01
N THR A 470 -7.79 -4.10 -16.75
CA THR A 470 -8.81 -3.60 -15.83
C THR A 470 -8.59 -2.10 -15.62
N ILE A 471 -9.64 -1.31 -15.45
CA ILE A 471 -9.48 0.10 -15.08
C ILE A 471 -10.50 0.45 -14.01
N ILE A 472 -10.00 0.70 -12.79
CA ILE A 472 -10.75 1.41 -11.76
C ILE A 472 -10.28 2.88 -11.76
N THR A 473 -11.15 3.81 -12.14
CA THR A 473 -10.85 5.26 -12.15
C THR A 473 -11.75 6.00 -11.16
N GLY A 474 -11.14 6.80 -10.29
CA GLY A 474 -11.79 7.72 -9.35
C GLY A 474 -10.74 8.57 -8.63
N ASP A 475 -11.12 9.64 -7.93
CA ASP A 475 -10.22 10.46 -7.11
C ASP A 475 -9.72 9.64 -5.91
N VAL A 476 -10.64 9.14 -5.07
CA VAL A 476 -10.33 8.18 -4.00
C VAL A 476 -10.89 6.80 -4.35
N VAL A 477 -10.03 5.78 -4.22
CA VAL A 477 -10.39 4.38 -4.48
C VAL A 477 -10.22 3.52 -3.21
N PRO A 478 -11.27 3.38 -2.37
CA PRO A 478 -11.29 2.43 -1.27
C PRO A 478 -11.61 1.01 -1.76
N LEU A 479 -10.71 0.07 -1.47
CA LEU A 479 -10.84 -1.36 -1.76
C LEU A 479 -10.79 -2.16 -0.46
N ALA A 480 -11.85 -2.89 -0.14
CA ALA A 480 -11.90 -3.72 1.06
C ALA A 480 -12.28 -5.16 0.68
N ALA A 481 -11.48 -6.13 1.11
CA ALA A 481 -11.74 -7.54 0.85
C ALA A 481 -11.61 -8.39 2.11
N GLY A 482 -12.37 -9.47 2.15
CA GLY A 482 -12.15 -10.58 3.06
C GLY A 482 -10.82 -11.25 2.75
N ALA A 483 -10.62 -11.69 1.51
CA ALA A 483 -9.52 -12.61 1.14
C ALA A 483 -8.36 -11.96 0.38
N ASN A 484 -8.58 -11.35 -0.79
CA ASN A 484 -7.54 -10.75 -1.62
C ASN A 484 -8.00 -9.46 -2.29
N ILE A 485 -7.05 -8.59 -2.61
CA ILE A 485 -7.23 -7.52 -3.61
C ILE A 485 -6.20 -7.78 -4.70
N GLY A 486 -6.65 -8.15 -5.90
CA GLY A 486 -5.79 -8.65 -6.98
C GLY A 486 -5.17 -10.02 -6.69
N GLN A 487 -4.25 -10.44 -7.55
CA GLN A 487 -3.49 -11.67 -7.42
C GLN A 487 -2.03 -11.47 -7.91
N PRO A 488 -1.10 -12.40 -7.58
CA PRO A 488 0.25 -12.35 -8.13
C PRO A 488 0.27 -12.45 -9.65
N GLY A 489 0.99 -11.51 -10.29
CA GLY A 489 1.19 -11.47 -11.75
C GLY A 489 0.67 -10.16 -12.34
N ALA A 490 1.37 -9.59 -13.33
CA ALA A 490 1.07 -8.24 -13.82
C ALA A 490 -0.34 -8.09 -14.40
N THR A 491 -0.84 -9.11 -15.10
CA THR A 491 -2.21 -9.13 -15.67
C THR A 491 -3.25 -9.63 -14.67
N ALA A 492 -2.92 -9.63 -13.38
CA ALA A 492 -3.82 -10.05 -12.33
C ALA A 492 -3.79 -9.08 -11.12
N GLN A 493 -2.99 -8.00 -11.22
CA GLN A 493 -3.04 -6.89 -10.28
C GLN A 493 -4.29 -6.07 -10.59
N ILE A 494 -4.91 -5.48 -9.57
CA ILE A 494 -5.97 -4.50 -9.81
C ILE A 494 -5.33 -3.25 -10.39
N ASP A 495 -5.69 -2.92 -11.61
CA ASP A 495 -5.24 -1.73 -12.30
C ASP A 495 -6.15 -0.53 -11.95
N THR A 496 -5.55 0.53 -11.42
CA THR A 496 -6.22 1.76 -10.96
C THR A 496 -5.66 3.00 -11.66
N ALA A 497 -6.48 4.06 -11.69
CA ALA A 497 -6.07 5.41 -12.01
C ALA A 497 -6.66 6.32 -10.93
N ALA A 498 -5.97 6.43 -9.80
CA ALA A 498 -6.48 7.07 -8.58
C ALA A 498 -5.53 8.14 -8.03
N ALA A 499 -6.08 9.21 -7.46
CA ALA A 499 -5.28 10.15 -6.68
C ALA A 499 -4.91 9.58 -5.30
N SER A 500 -5.82 8.82 -4.68
CA SER A 500 -5.55 8.11 -3.43
C SER A 500 -6.20 6.73 -3.35
N ILE A 501 -5.50 5.79 -2.69
CA ILE A 501 -5.97 4.42 -2.47
C ILE A 501 -5.97 4.10 -0.98
N THR A 502 -7.05 3.44 -0.55
CA THR A 502 -7.17 2.78 0.76
C THR A 502 -7.50 1.31 0.50
N ALA A 503 -6.56 0.41 0.77
CA ALA A 503 -6.72 -1.03 0.54
C ALA A 503 -6.63 -1.83 1.84
N SER A 504 -7.59 -2.72 2.07
CA SER A 504 -7.61 -3.57 3.28
C SER A 504 -8.03 -5.00 2.99
N VAL A 505 -7.26 -5.95 3.52
CA VAL A 505 -7.57 -7.38 3.52
C VAL A 505 -7.64 -7.89 4.96
N THR A 506 -8.82 -8.35 5.38
CA THR A 506 -9.10 -8.65 6.80
C THR A 506 -8.96 -10.13 7.18
N THR A 507 -9.03 -11.07 6.22
CA THR A 507 -8.99 -12.52 6.48
C THR A 507 -8.14 -13.28 5.45
N ALA A 508 -6.93 -13.70 5.83
CA ALA A 508 -6.00 -14.38 4.91
C ALA A 508 -6.25 -15.88 4.69
N ALA A 509 -7.15 -16.49 5.45
CA ALA A 509 -7.09 -17.92 5.76
C ALA A 509 -7.55 -18.87 4.63
N PHE A 510 -7.98 -18.36 3.47
CA PHE A 510 -8.71 -19.17 2.48
C PHE A 510 -8.08 -19.27 1.07
N VAL A 511 -6.89 -18.70 0.85
CA VAL A 511 -6.26 -18.60 -0.49
C VAL A 511 -4.76 -18.90 -0.45
N ALA A 512 -4.22 -19.51 -1.51
CA ALA A 512 -2.84 -19.99 -1.55
C ALA A 512 -1.79 -18.87 -1.45
N THR A 513 -2.13 -17.68 -1.92
CA THR A 513 -1.29 -16.47 -1.86
C THR A 513 -2.18 -15.30 -1.43
N PRO A 514 -2.30 -15.03 -0.12
CA PRO A 514 -3.08 -13.89 0.38
C PRO A 514 -2.30 -12.59 0.21
N GLY A 515 -2.99 -11.48 -0.09
CA GLY A 515 -2.35 -10.18 -0.23
C GLY A 515 -3.13 -9.11 -0.98
N ILE A 516 -2.41 -8.01 -1.23
CA ILE A 516 -2.84 -6.86 -2.02
C ILE A 516 -1.88 -6.71 -3.21
N TRP A 517 -2.42 -6.68 -4.42
CA TRP A 517 -1.72 -6.47 -5.67
C TRP A 517 -2.44 -5.38 -6.47
N ILE A 518 -1.83 -4.21 -6.52
CA ILE A 518 -2.41 -3.03 -7.20
C ILE A 518 -1.35 -2.40 -8.09
N GLY A 519 -1.73 -2.02 -9.30
CA GLY A 519 -0.96 -1.16 -10.18
C GLY A 519 -1.74 0.11 -10.44
N ASP A 520 -1.17 1.27 -10.14
CA ASP A 520 -1.75 2.56 -10.48
C ASP A 520 -1.06 3.17 -11.70
N SER A 521 -1.81 3.73 -12.65
CA SER A 521 -1.24 4.34 -13.86
C SER A 521 -0.62 5.72 -13.65
N ASP A 522 -0.95 6.39 -12.55
CA ASP A 522 -0.64 7.79 -12.29
C ASP A 522 0.25 7.94 -11.05
N ALA A 523 0.36 9.18 -10.55
CA ALA A 523 0.88 9.44 -9.22
C ALA A 523 -0.21 9.20 -8.19
N VAL A 524 0.09 8.49 -7.11
CA VAL A 524 -0.91 8.00 -6.16
C VAL A 524 -0.46 8.19 -4.72
N THR A 525 -1.42 8.53 -3.85
CA THR A 525 -1.23 8.53 -2.39
C THR A 525 -1.83 7.27 -1.79
N ILE A 526 -0.97 6.41 -1.24
CA ILE A 526 -1.39 5.22 -0.48
C ILE A 526 -1.70 5.66 0.95
N THR A 527 -2.97 5.95 1.20
CA THR A 527 -3.46 6.31 2.54
C THR A 527 -3.33 5.11 3.48
N THR A 528 -3.83 3.95 3.04
CA THR A 528 -3.55 2.67 3.69
C THR A 528 -3.43 1.53 2.68
N ALA A 529 -2.56 0.57 2.94
CA ALA A 529 -2.59 -0.75 2.30
C ALA A 529 -2.22 -1.81 3.36
N ASN A 530 -3.21 -2.46 3.96
CA ASN A 530 -3.00 -3.39 5.06
C ASN A 530 -3.53 -4.80 4.80
N THR A 531 -2.79 -5.80 5.27
CA THR A 531 -3.23 -7.19 5.30
C THR A 531 -3.12 -7.71 6.73
N ALA A 532 -4.11 -8.48 7.16
CA ALA A 532 -3.98 -9.24 8.41
C ALA A 532 -2.93 -10.36 8.29
N ASP A 533 -2.93 -11.06 7.14
CA ASP A 533 -1.87 -11.95 6.69
C ASP A 533 -1.84 -11.89 5.15
N GLY A 534 -0.71 -11.47 4.55
CA GLY A 534 -0.59 -11.39 3.10
C GLY A 534 0.45 -10.40 2.63
N SER A 535 1.04 -10.66 1.45
CA SER A 535 2.02 -9.74 0.85
C SER A 535 1.33 -8.48 0.34
N VAL A 536 2.05 -7.36 0.29
CA VAL A 536 1.55 -6.12 -0.34
C VAL A 536 2.46 -5.75 -1.49
N VAL A 537 1.89 -5.60 -2.67
CA VAL A 537 2.60 -5.34 -3.92
C VAL A 537 1.92 -4.19 -4.64
N LEU A 538 2.58 -3.04 -4.65
CA LEU A 538 2.06 -1.81 -5.24
C LEU A 538 3.00 -1.33 -6.35
N ASP A 539 2.43 -1.04 -7.50
CA ASP A 539 3.09 -0.40 -8.63
C ASP A 539 2.43 0.97 -8.89
N ALA A 540 3.19 2.00 -9.26
CA ALA A 540 2.65 3.30 -9.66
C ALA A 540 3.36 3.86 -10.90
N GLY A 541 2.60 4.46 -11.82
CA GLY A 541 3.14 5.10 -13.03
C GLY A 541 3.90 6.40 -12.75
N GLY A 542 3.54 7.09 -11.66
CA GLY A 542 4.16 8.31 -11.16
C GLY A 542 4.71 8.18 -9.74
N THR A 543 4.74 9.30 -9.01
CA THR A 543 5.19 9.32 -7.61
C THR A 543 4.18 8.62 -6.71
N MET A 544 4.66 7.70 -5.87
CA MET A 544 3.89 7.00 -4.86
C MET A 544 4.15 7.65 -3.49
N THR A 545 3.16 8.34 -2.94
CA THR A 545 3.22 8.91 -1.58
C THR A 545 2.69 7.90 -0.57
N ILE A 546 3.41 7.66 0.52
CA ILE A 546 3.10 6.62 1.50
C ILE A 546 2.72 7.22 2.85
N ASP A 547 1.51 6.88 3.32
CA ASP A 547 1.10 7.07 4.71
C ASP A 547 1.24 5.78 5.51
N THR A 548 0.56 4.69 5.13
CA THR A 548 0.70 3.41 5.86
C THR A 548 0.58 2.20 4.94
N VAL A 549 1.60 1.36 4.93
CA VAL A 549 1.57 0.04 4.30
C VAL A 549 1.96 -1.01 5.33
N THR A 550 1.20 -2.08 5.46
CA THR A 550 1.50 -3.17 6.41
C THR A 550 1.16 -4.52 5.82
N ALA A 551 2.17 -5.37 5.67
CA ALA A 551 1.99 -6.80 5.42
C ALA A 551 2.02 -7.55 6.76
N GLY A 552 0.88 -8.10 7.16
CA GLY A 552 0.81 -9.03 8.30
C GLY A 552 1.15 -10.46 7.88
N GLY A 553 1.30 -11.37 8.85
CA GLY A 553 1.58 -12.80 8.62
C GLY A 553 3.08 -13.13 8.62
N THR A 554 3.42 -14.40 8.41
CA THR A 554 4.81 -14.87 8.30
C THR A 554 5.16 -15.20 6.87
N GLY A 555 6.31 -14.73 6.38
CA GLY A 555 6.73 -14.90 4.98
C GLY A 555 6.00 -13.96 4.03
N ARG A 556 5.48 -12.83 4.53
CA ARG A 556 4.67 -11.85 3.79
C ARG A 556 5.46 -10.58 3.58
N ASN A 557 5.86 -10.37 2.33
CA ASN A 557 6.78 -9.29 1.97
C ASN A 557 6.01 -8.09 1.41
N VAL A 558 6.62 -6.91 1.48
CA VAL A 558 6.14 -5.71 0.78
C VAL A 558 7.02 -5.41 -0.42
N ARG A 559 6.42 -5.08 -1.56
CA ARG A 559 7.08 -4.44 -2.71
C ARG A 559 6.37 -3.16 -3.08
N LEU A 560 7.11 -2.06 -3.12
CA LEU A 560 6.67 -0.79 -3.68
C LEU A 560 7.56 -0.48 -4.88
N ARG A 561 6.96 -0.20 -6.03
CA ARG A 561 7.71 0.18 -7.23
C ARG A 561 7.05 1.34 -7.95
N THR A 562 7.83 2.31 -8.38
CA THR A 562 7.39 3.36 -9.29
C THR A 562 8.01 3.15 -10.67
N LEU A 563 7.30 3.62 -11.69
CA LEU A 563 7.74 3.59 -13.09
C LEU A 563 8.11 5.01 -13.54
N GLY A 564 8.68 5.12 -14.74
CA GLY A 564 9.04 6.42 -15.32
C GLY A 564 10.07 7.19 -14.49
N ALA A 565 9.69 8.36 -13.97
CA ALA A 565 10.52 9.21 -13.11
C ALA A 565 9.93 9.37 -11.70
N GLY A 566 8.98 8.51 -11.31
CA GLY A 566 8.24 8.64 -10.05
C GLY A 566 9.09 8.33 -8.81
N ASP A 567 8.86 9.07 -7.73
CA ASP A 567 9.50 8.86 -6.43
C ASP A 567 8.67 7.93 -5.53
N ILE A 568 9.31 7.24 -4.60
CA ILE A 568 8.61 6.68 -3.41
C ILE A 568 8.81 7.68 -2.28
N ALA A 569 7.75 8.37 -1.89
CA ALA A 569 7.81 9.48 -0.94
C ALA A 569 7.13 9.14 0.39
N PHE A 570 7.92 9.10 1.48
CA PHE A 570 7.38 8.94 2.82
C PHE A 570 7.08 10.30 3.45
N GLY A 571 5.81 10.52 3.80
CA GLY A 571 5.40 11.67 4.61
C GLY A 571 5.98 11.63 6.04
N ALA A 572 5.73 12.66 6.82
CA ALA A 572 6.27 12.79 8.19
C ALA A 572 5.93 11.60 9.09
N ALA A 573 4.73 11.03 8.93
CA ALA A 573 4.26 9.82 9.62
C ALA A 573 4.24 8.56 8.73
N GLY A 574 4.63 8.69 7.46
CA GLY A 574 4.61 7.62 6.46
C GLY A 574 5.39 6.38 6.90
N SER A 575 4.83 5.18 6.75
CA SER A 575 5.51 3.94 7.13
C SER A 575 5.16 2.72 6.25
N VAL A 576 6.11 1.81 6.13
CA VAL A 576 5.99 0.48 5.52
C VAL A 576 6.46 -0.56 6.52
N SER A 577 5.62 -1.56 6.81
CA SER A 577 5.93 -2.62 7.75
C SER A 577 5.69 -4.00 7.15
N ALA A 578 6.69 -4.87 7.30
CA ALA A 578 6.61 -6.32 7.08
C ALA A 578 7.40 -6.99 8.22
N ALA A 579 6.92 -6.82 9.45
CA ALA A 579 7.68 -7.16 10.65
C ALA A 579 8.08 -8.65 10.66
N GLY A 580 9.39 -8.92 10.71
CA GLY A 580 9.95 -10.27 10.62
C GLY A 580 10.22 -10.78 9.20
N ASP A 581 9.74 -10.06 8.17
CA ASP A 581 9.83 -10.41 6.75
C ASP A 581 10.65 -9.36 5.97
N ALA A 582 10.46 -9.24 4.65
CA ALA A 582 11.25 -8.34 3.83
C ALA A 582 10.43 -7.24 3.15
N VAL A 583 11.07 -6.07 3.01
CA VAL A 583 10.57 -4.92 2.25
C VAL A 583 11.48 -4.66 1.07
N ARG A 584 10.89 -4.48 -0.11
CA ARG A 584 11.57 -4.06 -1.33
C ARG A 584 11.01 -2.72 -1.82
N LEU A 585 11.86 -1.73 -1.95
CA LEU A 585 11.53 -0.40 -2.49
C LEU A 585 12.27 -0.20 -3.81
N GLU A 586 11.54 0.11 -4.88
CA GLU A 586 12.07 0.30 -6.22
C GLU A 586 11.57 1.63 -6.82
N ALA A 587 12.24 2.73 -6.49
CA ALA A 587 11.90 4.03 -7.06
C ALA A 587 12.62 4.24 -8.41
N ALA A 588 11.89 4.56 -9.47
CA ALA A 588 12.52 5.01 -10.70
C ALA A 588 13.17 6.39 -10.53
N GLY A 589 12.59 7.25 -9.69
CA GLY A 589 13.17 8.50 -9.18
C GLY A 589 13.95 8.30 -7.88
N ALA A 590 13.62 9.06 -6.84
CA ALA A 590 14.20 9.00 -5.50
C ALA A 590 13.30 8.24 -4.50
N ILE A 591 13.92 7.70 -3.45
CA ILE A 591 13.19 7.34 -2.22
C ILE A 591 13.37 8.51 -1.26
N THR A 592 12.31 9.20 -0.87
CA THR A 592 12.38 10.38 0.01
C THR A 592 11.77 10.10 1.38
N ALA A 593 12.35 10.68 2.42
CA ALA A 593 11.87 10.59 3.79
C ALA A 593 11.76 11.99 4.39
N SER A 594 10.88 12.14 5.38
CA SER A 594 10.74 13.35 6.18
C SER A 594 10.32 13.02 7.61
N GLY A 595 10.74 13.84 8.57
CA GLY A 595 10.39 13.63 9.98
C GLY A 595 11.11 12.44 10.62
N THR A 596 10.73 12.10 11.85
CA THR A 596 11.52 11.18 12.72
C THR A 596 10.93 9.79 12.90
N ALA A 597 9.71 9.54 12.44
CA ALA A 597 9.08 8.22 12.53
C ALA A 597 9.86 7.18 11.71
N VAL A 598 9.94 5.93 12.17
CA VAL A 598 10.54 4.81 11.42
C VAL A 598 9.75 4.59 10.13
N LYS A 599 10.41 4.74 8.97
CA LYS A 599 9.77 4.57 7.66
C LYS A 599 9.65 3.13 7.24
N VAL A 600 10.61 2.28 7.61
CA VAL A 600 10.63 0.87 7.24
C VAL A 600 10.88 -0.01 8.45
N THR A 601 9.96 -0.95 8.71
CA THR A 601 10.12 -2.01 9.71
C THR A 601 10.08 -3.38 9.04
N ALA A 602 11.17 -4.14 9.10
CA ALA A 602 11.29 -5.44 8.44
C ALA A 602 12.47 -6.25 9.03
N ALA A 603 12.61 -7.53 8.73
CA ALA A 603 13.89 -8.23 8.93
C ALA A 603 14.94 -7.80 7.90
N SER A 604 14.53 -7.59 6.64
CA SER A 604 15.43 -7.21 5.55
C SER A 604 14.85 -6.11 4.66
N LEU A 605 15.67 -5.13 4.27
CA LEU A 605 15.32 -4.07 3.33
C LEU A 605 16.23 -4.13 2.10
N ALA A 606 15.61 -4.22 0.93
CA ALA A 606 16.24 -3.96 -0.36
C ALA A 606 15.69 -2.65 -0.94
N ALA A 607 16.52 -1.60 -1.02
CA ALA A 607 16.13 -0.31 -1.57
C ALA A 607 16.90 -0.01 -2.87
N THR A 608 16.19 0.44 -3.90
CA THR A 608 16.80 0.86 -5.17
C THR A 608 16.12 2.14 -5.64
N ALA A 609 16.93 3.14 -6.02
CA ALA A 609 16.46 4.43 -6.52
C ALA A 609 17.26 4.84 -7.77
N GLY A 610 16.60 5.34 -8.81
CA GLY A 610 17.29 5.91 -9.97
C GLY A 610 18.08 7.19 -9.64
N ASN A 611 17.60 7.99 -8.67
CA ASN A 611 18.27 9.19 -8.19
C ASN A 611 19.03 8.94 -6.89
N GLY A 612 18.38 9.10 -5.73
CA GLY A 612 18.99 8.96 -4.40
C GLY A 612 18.04 8.32 -3.39
N ILE A 613 18.61 7.83 -2.29
CA ILE A 613 17.86 7.30 -1.16
C ILE A 613 18.04 8.28 0.00
N ALA A 614 16.98 9.03 0.26
CA ALA A 614 16.86 10.03 1.31
C ALA A 614 17.93 11.14 1.22
N THR A 615 18.11 11.91 2.29
CA THR A 615 19.13 12.97 2.37
C THR A 615 19.83 12.95 3.73
N VAL A 616 20.90 13.74 3.89
CA VAL A 616 21.58 13.89 5.20
C VAL A 616 20.65 14.47 6.27
N GLY A 617 19.78 15.42 5.89
CA GLY A 617 18.88 16.10 6.85
C GLY A 617 17.67 15.25 7.23
N ASP A 618 17.20 14.42 6.30
CA ASP A 618 16.10 13.48 6.50
C ASP A 618 16.54 12.10 5.98
N PRO A 619 17.30 11.32 6.76
CA PRO A 619 17.71 9.97 6.37
C PRO A 619 16.51 9.02 6.36
N LEU A 620 16.60 7.93 5.59
CA LEU A 620 15.62 6.87 5.65
C LEU A 620 15.75 6.16 7.01
N THR A 621 14.82 6.42 7.91
CA THR A 621 14.80 5.79 9.24
C THR A 621 14.25 4.37 9.14
N THR A 622 14.99 3.41 9.68
CA THR A 622 14.66 1.99 9.55
C THR A 622 14.73 1.25 10.89
N ALA A 623 14.02 0.13 10.96
CA ALA A 623 14.15 -0.90 11.98
C ALA A 623 14.31 -2.24 11.25
N VAL A 624 15.52 -2.49 10.75
CA VAL A 624 15.86 -3.68 9.95
C VAL A 624 17.15 -4.34 10.41
N THR A 625 17.25 -5.65 10.21
CA THR A 625 18.47 -6.43 10.51
C THR A 625 19.42 -6.45 9.32
N ASN A 626 18.90 -6.58 8.10
CA ASN A 626 19.69 -6.63 6.88
C ASN A 626 19.34 -5.47 5.94
N LEU A 627 20.35 -4.78 5.42
CA LEU A 627 20.20 -3.71 4.44
C LEU A 627 21.00 -4.01 3.17
N ALA A 628 20.34 -3.81 2.04
CA ALA A 628 20.99 -3.59 0.76
C ALA A 628 20.36 -2.37 0.07
N ALA A 629 21.19 -1.45 -0.42
CA ALA A 629 20.73 -0.18 -0.98
C ALA A 629 21.52 0.20 -2.23
N SER A 630 20.83 0.67 -3.27
CA SER A 630 21.48 1.16 -4.49
C SER A 630 20.85 2.45 -5.00
N SER A 631 21.67 3.42 -5.39
CA SER A 631 21.25 4.68 -5.99
C SER A 631 21.99 4.97 -7.29
N GLY A 632 21.32 5.64 -8.23
CA GLY A 632 21.86 5.92 -9.57
C GLY A 632 22.69 7.20 -9.68
N THR A 633 22.27 8.34 -9.12
CA THR A 633 22.98 9.65 -9.26
C THR A 633 23.37 10.28 -7.92
N ASN A 634 22.45 10.34 -6.95
CA ASN A 634 22.63 10.94 -5.64
C ASN A 634 23.02 9.89 -4.57
N GLY A 635 23.21 10.34 -3.33
CA GLY A 635 23.64 9.49 -2.23
C GLY A 635 22.59 8.56 -1.61
N ILE A 636 23.03 7.78 -0.63
CA ILE A 636 22.24 6.86 0.18
C ILE A 636 22.41 7.28 1.65
N PHE A 637 21.31 7.61 2.32
CA PHE A 637 21.31 8.07 3.71
C PHE A 637 20.31 7.25 4.53
N VAL A 638 20.81 6.44 5.47
CA VAL A 638 20.00 5.49 6.25
C VAL A 638 20.34 5.62 7.73
N ALA A 639 19.32 5.64 8.58
CA ALA A 639 19.45 5.64 10.04
C ALA A 639 18.63 4.48 10.63
N ASN A 640 19.30 3.44 11.12
CA ASN A 640 18.68 2.25 11.68
C ASN A 640 18.63 2.30 13.20
N THR A 641 17.49 1.97 13.78
CA THR A 641 17.21 2.03 15.24
C THR A 641 17.73 0.85 16.05
N GLY A 642 18.46 -0.09 15.42
CA GLY A 642 19.03 -1.26 16.08
C GLY A 642 20.23 -1.81 15.33
N ALA A 643 20.57 -3.07 15.61
CA ALA A 643 21.64 -3.80 14.94
C ALA A 643 21.42 -3.87 13.43
N LEU A 644 22.46 -3.60 12.65
CA LEU A 644 22.38 -3.57 11.19
C LEU A 644 23.52 -4.35 10.55
N THR A 645 23.16 -5.21 9.60
CA THR A 645 24.11 -5.85 8.69
C THR A 645 23.90 -5.32 7.27
N ILE A 646 24.94 -4.69 6.70
CA ILE A 646 24.98 -4.44 5.25
C ILE A 646 25.26 -5.78 4.56
N ALA A 647 24.31 -6.28 3.79
CA ALA A 647 24.32 -7.65 3.27
C ALA A 647 23.85 -7.73 1.81
N THR A 648 23.79 -8.95 1.27
CA THR A 648 22.99 -9.25 0.08
C THR A 648 21.55 -9.54 0.50
N VAL A 649 20.59 -8.80 -0.05
CA VAL A 649 19.16 -9.02 0.19
C VAL A 649 18.50 -9.48 -1.10
N GLY A 650 17.98 -10.71 -1.11
CA GLY A 650 17.29 -11.31 -2.24
C GLY A 650 17.59 -12.80 -2.45
N PRO A 651 16.85 -13.48 -3.34
CA PRO A 651 15.88 -12.89 -4.27
C PRO A 651 14.55 -12.52 -3.59
N LEU A 652 14.10 -11.28 -3.80
CA LEU A 652 12.77 -10.77 -3.39
C LEU A 652 12.03 -10.34 -4.66
N PHE A 653 10.87 -10.93 -4.95
CA PHE A 653 10.10 -10.62 -6.16
C PHE A 653 10.95 -10.71 -7.45
N GLY A 654 11.84 -11.70 -7.53
CA GLY A 654 12.70 -11.95 -8.70
C GLY A 654 13.96 -11.08 -8.82
N GLY A 655 14.25 -10.19 -7.86
CA GLY A 655 15.46 -9.36 -7.87
C GLY A 655 16.29 -9.44 -6.59
N THR A 656 17.57 -9.09 -6.70
CA THR A 656 18.55 -9.11 -5.61
C THR A 656 19.31 -7.79 -5.59
N VAL A 657 19.49 -7.20 -4.40
CA VAL A 657 20.34 -6.03 -4.18
C VAL A 657 21.51 -6.46 -3.30
N ILE A 658 22.71 -5.97 -3.61
CA ILE A 658 23.96 -6.40 -2.95
C ILE A 658 24.61 -5.18 -2.30
N GLY A 659 24.79 -5.22 -0.98
CA GLY A 659 25.53 -4.22 -0.23
C GLY A 659 24.97 -2.81 -0.38
N VAL A 660 25.84 -1.80 -0.34
CA VAL A 660 25.47 -0.40 -0.53
C VAL A 660 26.20 0.16 -1.75
N SER A 661 25.48 0.71 -2.73
CA SER A 661 26.09 1.20 -3.97
C SER A 661 25.52 2.53 -4.45
N ALA A 662 26.33 3.59 -4.45
CA ALA A 662 26.00 4.93 -4.93
C ALA A 662 27.08 5.43 -5.91
N VAL A 663 27.17 4.79 -7.08
CA VAL A 663 28.28 5.01 -8.04
C VAL A 663 28.02 6.15 -9.05
N GLY A 664 26.88 6.83 -8.94
CA GLY A 664 26.55 8.03 -9.70
C GLY A 664 27.37 9.26 -9.31
N ALA A 665 27.29 10.34 -10.10
CA ALA A 665 27.98 11.59 -9.80
C ALA A 665 27.42 12.26 -8.51
N GLY A 666 28.23 12.30 -7.45
CA GLY A 666 27.80 12.85 -6.15
C GLY A 666 27.18 11.82 -5.20
N GLY A 667 27.27 10.53 -5.53
CA GLY A 667 26.78 9.44 -4.69
C GLY A 667 27.62 9.25 -3.44
N ALA A 668 27.26 9.89 -2.33
CA ALA A 668 27.78 9.59 -0.99
C ALA A 668 26.96 8.47 -0.32
N ALA A 669 27.51 7.79 0.70
CA ALA A 669 26.74 6.88 1.54
C ALA A 669 26.95 7.22 3.01
N ALA A 670 25.87 7.48 3.74
CA ALA A 670 25.87 7.56 5.19
C ALA A 670 24.92 6.49 5.75
N VAL A 671 25.47 5.50 6.45
CA VAL A 671 24.68 4.43 7.08
C VAL A 671 24.98 4.44 8.56
N THR A 672 23.97 4.77 9.35
CA THR A 672 24.04 4.78 10.81
C THR A 672 23.18 3.64 11.36
N ALA A 673 23.72 2.89 12.31
CA ALA A 673 22.99 1.90 13.09
C ALA A 673 23.09 2.27 14.56
N SER A 674 22.03 2.04 15.35
CA SER A 674 22.11 2.25 16.79
C SER A 674 23.24 1.43 17.40
N SER A 675 23.34 0.15 17.04
CA SER A 675 24.49 -0.73 17.28
C SER A 675 24.06 -2.21 17.23
N PRO A 676 24.96 -3.14 16.86
CA PRO A 676 26.22 -2.91 16.16
C PRO A 676 26.00 -2.65 14.67
N LEU A 677 27.06 -2.23 13.95
CA LEU A 677 27.09 -2.18 12.48
C LEU A 677 28.07 -3.22 11.92
N THR A 678 27.53 -4.19 11.17
CA THR A 678 28.34 -5.19 10.45
C THR A 678 28.28 -4.97 8.94
N VAL A 679 29.43 -4.89 8.28
CA VAL A 679 29.54 -4.81 6.82
C VAL A 679 29.90 -6.19 6.28
N ALA A 680 28.89 -6.93 5.80
CA ALA A 680 29.02 -8.28 5.27
C ALA A 680 28.97 -8.36 3.73
N ALA A 681 28.67 -7.25 3.05
CA ALA A 681 28.70 -7.09 1.61
C ALA A 681 29.34 -5.75 1.23
N ASN A 682 29.86 -5.66 0.01
CA ASN A 682 30.64 -4.51 -0.44
C ASN A 682 29.87 -3.18 -0.36
N VAL A 683 30.60 -2.11 -0.06
CA VAL A 683 30.10 -0.74 -0.09
C VAL A 683 30.88 0.02 -1.16
N ALA A 684 30.21 0.60 -2.16
CA ALA A 684 30.88 1.24 -3.29
C ALA A 684 30.21 2.57 -3.68
N THR A 685 30.97 3.66 -3.65
CA THR A 685 30.46 5.02 -3.91
C THR A 685 31.44 5.89 -4.70
N THR A 686 30.97 7.03 -5.21
CA THR A 686 31.86 8.09 -5.74
C THR A 686 32.16 9.18 -4.70
N GLY A 687 31.19 9.49 -3.84
CA GLY A 687 31.31 10.44 -2.73
C GLY A 687 31.76 9.76 -1.44
N THR A 688 31.73 10.53 -0.35
CA THR A 688 32.19 10.07 0.98
C THR A 688 31.36 8.89 1.45
N ILE A 689 32.04 7.91 2.05
CA ILE A 689 31.40 6.83 2.82
C ILE A 689 31.51 7.18 4.29
N THR A 690 30.40 7.19 5.00
CA THR A 690 30.32 7.33 6.46
C THR A 690 29.52 6.18 7.02
N LEU A 691 30.18 5.31 7.78
CA LEU A 691 29.55 4.18 8.46
C LEU A 691 29.64 4.42 9.96
N THR A 692 28.51 4.37 10.66
CA THR A 692 28.45 4.68 12.09
C THR A 692 27.69 3.60 12.85
N ALA A 693 28.33 2.95 13.82
CA ALA A 693 27.64 2.38 14.98
C ALA A 693 27.58 3.48 16.05
N THR A 694 26.38 3.83 16.52
CA THR A 694 26.27 4.88 17.55
C THR A 694 26.66 4.34 18.91
N ASP A 695 26.97 5.26 19.80
CA ASP A 695 27.49 4.98 21.12
C ASP A 695 26.39 5.01 22.20
N SER A 696 26.47 4.07 23.12
CA SER A 696 25.62 3.85 24.27
C SER A 696 26.50 3.33 25.41
N ALA A 697 26.06 3.49 26.67
CA ALA A 697 26.89 3.08 27.80
C ALA A 697 27.05 1.55 27.96
N ALA A 698 26.60 0.77 26.99
CA ALA A 698 26.62 -0.69 27.01
C ALA A 698 27.60 -1.18 25.95
N ALA A 699 28.48 -2.09 26.35
CA ALA A 699 29.39 -2.73 25.41
C ALA A 699 28.66 -3.38 24.22
N GLY A 700 29.33 -3.38 23.06
CA GLY A 700 28.88 -3.98 21.81
C GLY A 700 28.53 -2.98 20.71
N ASP A 701 28.85 -1.70 20.90
CA ASP A 701 28.69 -0.58 19.94
C ASP A 701 29.74 -0.59 18.83
N ASP A 702 29.93 -1.79 18.28
CA ASP A 702 31.01 -2.17 17.40
C ASP A 702 30.69 -1.86 15.92
N LEU A 703 31.73 -1.50 15.18
CA LEU A 703 31.75 -1.51 13.71
C LEU A 703 32.69 -2.61 13.21
N THR A 704 32.12 -3.59 12.49
CA THR A 704 32.89 -4.69 11.90
C THR A 704 32.78 -4.69 10.39
N ILE A 705 33.91 -4.77 9.68
CA ILE A 705 33.97 -5.11 8.25
C ILE A 705 34.37 -6.57 8.13
N ASN A 706 33.58 -7.41 7.47
CA ASN A 706 33.90 -8.84 7.39
C ASN A 706 35.06 -9.12 6.42
N SER A 707 35.75 -10.26 6.63
CA SER A 707 36.78 -10.73 5.69
C SER A 707 36.18 -10.97 4.29
N GLY A 708 36.90 -10.56 3.24
CA GLY A 708 36.46 -10.64 1.85
C GLY A 708 35.57 -9.47 1.39
N VAL A 709 35.22 -8.55 2.29
CA VAL A 709 34.42 -7.36 1.98
C VAL A 709 35.32 -6.19 1.56
N ILE A 710 34.87 -5.47 0.54
CA ILE A 710 35.53 -4.28 0.00
C ILE A 710 34.63 -3.06 0.25
N VAL A 711 35.17 -2.05 0.94
CA VAL A 711 34.59 -0.71 1.07
C VAL A 711 35.37 0.22 0.15
N THR A 712 34.72 0.95 -0.75
CA THR A 712 35.41 1.77 -1.76
C THR A 712 34.71 3.09 -2.03
N SER A 713 35.38 4.21 -1.72
CA SER A 713 35.05 5.54 -2.23
C SER A 713 36.02 5.92 -3.35
N THR A 714 35.50 6.07 -4.57
CA THR A 714 36.33 6.34 -5.76
C THR A 714 36.70 7.82 -5.96
N GLY A 715 36.07 8.75 -5.22
CA GLY A 715 36.30 10.19 -5.38
C GLY A 715 36.37 10.99 -4.08
N ALA A 716 36.26 10.36 -2.91
CA ALA A 716 36.25 11.06 -1.62
C ALA A 716 36.86 10.22 -0.47
N ASN A 717 36.46 10.55 0.76
CA ASN A 717 36.97 9.94 1.99
C ASN A 717 36.15 8.69 2.37
N VAL A 718 36.72 7.86 3.23
CA VAL A 718 35.99 6.85 4.01
C VAL A 718 36.11 7.22 5.49
N ILE A 719 34.98 7.24 6.21
CA ILE A 719 34.88 7.55 7.63
C ILE A 719 34.14 6.40 8.31
N LEU A 720 34.78 5.78 9.28
CA LEU A 720 34.23 4.71 10.10
C LEU A 720 34.13 5.22 11.54
N ASN A 721 32.95 5.17 12.13
CA ASN A 721 32.70 5.55 13.53
C ASN A 721 32.10 4.36 14.28
N ALA A 722 32.68 4.01 15.42
CA ALA A 722 32.12 3.05 16.37
C ALA A 722 32.05 3.71 17.75
N GLY A 723 31.02 3.35 18.52
CA GLY A 723 31.01 3.67 19.95
C GLY A 723 32.07 2.85 20.67
N ASP A 724 32.11 1.53 20.44
CA ASP A 724 33.13 0.66 21.01
C ASP A 724 34.21 0.31 19.97
N ASN A 725 34.22 -0.95 19.52
CA ASN A 725 35.35 -1.52 18.81
C ASN A 725 35.22 -1.35 17.29
N VAL A 726 36.37 -1.18 16.64
CA VAL A 726 36.46 -1.26 15.17
C VAL A 726 37.24 -2.50 14.77
N SER A 727 36.68 -3.34 13.92
CA SER A 727 37.34 -4.55 13.41
C SER A 727 37.42 -4.57 11.88
N ILE A 728 38.65 -4.54 11.36
CA ILE A 728 39.00 -4.73 9.95
C ILE A 728 39.95 -5.93 9.86
N PRO A 729 39.44 -7.16 9.80
CA PRO A 729 40.24 -8.39 9.81
C PRO A 729 40.97 -8.60 8.48
N ALA A 730 41.92 -9.55 8.49
CA ALA A 730 42.64 -9.95 7.28
C ALA A 730 41.66 -10.37 6.17
N GLY A 731 41.92 -9.89 4.95
CA GLY A 731 41.08 -10.12 3.77
C GLY A 731 39.96 -9.10 3.57
N ALA A 732 39.69 -8.20 4.52
CA ALA A 732 38.89 -7.01 4.26
C ALA A 732 39.76 -5.93 3.58
N THR A 733 39.16 -5.08 2.75
CA THR A 733 39.85 -3.98 2.06
C THR A 733 39.05 -2.67 2.17
N VAL A 734 39.72 -1.58 2.54
CA VAL A 734 39.12 -0.23 2.57
C VAL A 734 39.88 0.69 1.61
N ASN A 735 39.21 1.10 0.53
CA ASN A 735 39.75 2.01 -0.48
C ASN A 735 39.12 3.40 -0.33
N ALA A 736 39.93 4.40 -0.01
CA ALA A 736 39.53 5.81 0.00
C ALA A 736 40.39 6.58 -1.01
N ALA A 737 39.76 7.33 -1.93
CA ALA A 737 40.49 8.12 -2.91
C ALA A 737 41.36 9.22 -2.27
N ASN A 738 40.91 9.74 -1.13
CA ASN A 738 41.60 10.77 -0.35
C ASN A 738 42.13 10.17 0.95
N THR A 739 41.37 10.30 2.05
CA THR A 739 41.78 9.85 3.39
C THR A 739 40.81 8.82 3.96
N LEU A 740 41.35 7.95 4.82
CA LEU A 740 40.58 7.07 5.69
C LEU A 740 40.62 7.62 7.12
N THR A 741 39.47 7.76 7.75
CA THR A 741 39.35 8.12 9.17
C THR A 741 38.58 7.02 9.90
N ILE A 742 39.15 6.54 11.00
CA ILE A 742 38.57 5.55 11.89
C ILE A 742 38.47 6.21 13.27
N ASN A 743 37.26 6.34 13.78
CA ASN A 743 36.99 6.84 15.12
C ASN A 743 36.39 5.69 15.93
N ALA A 744 37.04 5.32 17.01
CA ALA A 744 36.45 4.54 18.08
C ALA A 744 36.09 5.49 19.24
N ASP A 745 35.22 5.06 20.16
CA ASP A 745 34.79 5.84 21.33
C ASP A 745 34.18 7.21 20.97
N GLN A 746 33.51 7.28 19.80
CA GLN A 746 33.02 8.53 19.21
C GLN A 746 31.78 8.29 18.33
N PRO A 747 30.87 9.28 18.16
CA PRO A 747 31.05 10.73 18.39
C PRO A 747 30.63 11.27 19.76
N ALA A 748 30.15 10.44 20.68
CA ALA A 748 29.81 10.83 22.04
C ALA A 748 30.17 9.66 22.94
N ASP A 749 30.91 9.88 24.01
CA ASP A 749 31.37 8.88 24.99
C ASP A 749 30.44 8.92 26.24
N PRO A 750 29.43 8.03 26.32
CA PRO A 750 28.55 7.89 27.48
C PRO A 750 29.09 6.95 28.58
N ASP A 751 30.12 6.15 28.31
CA ASP A 751 30.72 5.12 29.19
C ASP A 751 32.15 5.39 29.64
N VAL A 752 32.51 6.67 29.72
CA VAL A 752 33.68 7.27 30.36
C VAL A 752 34.46 6.32 31.27
N GLY A 753 35.67 6.01 30.84
CA GLY A 753 36.62 5.11 31.48
C GLY A 753 36.69 3.71 30.87
N THR A 754 35.95 3.45 29.78
CA THR A 754 35.93 2.16 29.07
C THR A 754 36.53 2.35 27.68
N GLY A 755 37.82 2.06 27.52
CA GLY A 755 38.47 2.25 26.22
C GLY A 755 38.07 1.23 25.16
N SER A 756 38.30 1.61 23.91
CA SER A 756 37.99 0.86 22.71
C SER A 756 39.12 -0.09 22.29
N THR A 757 38.78 -1.11 21.50
CA THR A 757 39.76 -1.92 20.75
C THR A 757 39.61 -1.68 19.26
N VAL A 758 40.64 -1.10 18.64
CA VAL A 758 40.74 -0.97 17.17
C VAL A 758 41.65 -2.05 16.61
N THR A 759 41.11 -2.92 15.74
CA THR A 759 41.87 -3.99 15.10
C THR A 759 41.96 -3.80 13.59
N ILE A 760 43.19 -3.60 13.10
CA ILE A 760 43.54 -3.41 11.69
C ILE A 760 44.46 -4.54 11.24
N ALA A 761 43.90 -5.51 10.52
CA ALA A 761 44.63 -6.60 9.87
C ALA A 761 44.31 -6.71 8.37
N GLY A 762 43.31 -5.98 7.89
CA GLY A 762 42.97 -5.84 6.48
C GLY A 762 43.83 -4.84 5.72
N ASP A 763 43.57 -4.73 4.42
CA ASP A 763 44.25 -3.82 3.50
C ASP A 763 43.61 -2.42 3.53
N LEU A 764 44.42 -1.38 3.73
CA LEU A 764 43.97 0.00 3.75
C LEU A 764 44.62 0.73 2.57
N ASN A 765 43.83 1.23 1.62
CA ASN A 765 44.31 1.94 0.44
C ASN A 765 43.81 3.38 0.47
N ALA A 766 44.63 4.31 0.94
CA ALA A 766 44.35 5.75 1.00
C ALA A 766 45.65 6.56 0.91
N ALA A 767 45.55 7.89 0.75
CA ALA A 767 46.73 8.75 0.87
C ALA A 767 47.28 8.75 2.31
N SER A 768 46.39 8.60 3.29
CA SER A 768 46.70 8.40 4.71
C SER A 768 45.49 7.81 5.44
N ALA A 769 45.76 7.01 6.47
CA ALA A 769 44.76 6.54 7.43
C ALA A 769 44.98 7.19 8.80
N THR A 770 43.91 7.66 9.41
CA THR A 770 43.89 8.23 10.77
C THR A 770 43.00 7.38 11.65
N ILE A 771 43.49 6.99 12.82
CA ILE A 771 42.78 6.21 13.83
C ILE A 771 42.74 7.04 15.11
N ASN A 772 41.55 7.27 15.66
CA ASN A 772 41.33 8.02 16.89
C ASN A 772 40.69 7.09 17.94
N GLY A 773 41.28 7.04 19.13
CA GLY A 773 40.88 6.19 20.25
C GLY A 773 39.80 6.78 21.13
N GLY A 774 39.99 8.00 21.63
CA GLY A 774 39.08 8.57 22.61
C GLY A 774 39.84 9.37 23.67
N ALA A 775 39.30 9.45 24.88
CA ALA A 775 40.03 9.95 26.07
C ALA A 775 40.20 8.86 27.14
N ASP A 776 39.98 7.61 26.73
CA ASP A 776 40.00 6.43 27.57
C ASP A 776 41.22 5.56 27.28
N ALA A 777 41.34 4.43 27.97
CA ALA A 777 42.49 3.54 27.81
C ALA A 777 42.30 2.61 26.61
N ASP A 778 42.73 3.06 25.43
CA ASP A 778 42.47 2.38 24.16
C ASP A 778 43.52 1.33 23.80
N THR A 779 43.09 0.32 23.05
CA THR A 779 43.97 -0.71 22.48
C THR A 779 43.93 -0.72 20.96
N PHE A 780 45.06 -0.40 20.33
CA PHE A 780 45.23 -0.40 18.88
C PHE A 780 46.03 -1.61 18.42
N ASN A 781 45.38 -2.59 17.80
CA ASN A 781 46.03 -3.73 17.15
C ASN A 781 46.25 -3.43 15.67
N VAL A 782 47.40 -2.86 15.32
CA VAL A 782 47.66 -2.33 13.97
C VAL A 782 48.70 -3.18 13.24
N THR A 783 48.29 -3.74 12.10
CA THR A 783 49.20 -4.29 11.10
C THR A 783 49.62 -3.18 10.15
N ALA A 784 50.93 -2.96 10.01
CA ALA A 784 51.46 -2.00 9.06
C ALA A 784 51.06 -2.40 7.64
N ASP A 785 50.53 -1.44 6.89
CA ASP A 785 50.12 -1.70 5.53
C ASP A 785 51.34 -2.05 4.65
N SER A 786 51.22 -3.13 3.90
CA SER A 786 52.29 -3.73 3.08
C SER A 786 51.87 -3.95 1.63
N VAL A 787 50.61 -3.64 1.31
CA VAL A 787 50.04 -3.82 -0.03
C VAL A 787 50.04 -2.47 -0.74
N ALA A 788 50.34 -2.47 -2.04
CA ALA A 788 50.37 -1.21 -2.80
C ALA A 788 48.95 -0.80 -3.23
N PRO A 789 48.55 0.47 -3.10
CA PRO A 789 49.32 1.61 -2.57
C PRO A 789 49.53 1.56 -1.05
N ILE A 790 50.79 1.65 -0.62
CA ILE A 790 51.17 1.60 0.80
C ILE A 790 50.68 2.87 1.51
N THR A 791 49.77 2.69 2.45
CA THR A 791 49.11 3.76 3.21
C THR A 791 49.84 4.03 4.54
N PRO A 792 50.31 5.27 4.78
CA PRO A 792 50.77 5.68 6.11
C PRO A 792 49.60 5.71 7.11
N ILE A 793 49.83 5.20 8.32
CA ILE A 793 48.83 5.14 9.39
C ILE A 793 49.24 6.08 10.52
N ALA A 794 48.33 6.93 11.00
CA ALA A 794 48.50 7.75 12.19
C ALA A 794 47.49 7.32 13.26
N VAL A 795 47.99 6.97 14.44
CA VAL A 795 47.20 6.56 15.61
C VAL A 795 47.22 7.68 16.64
N PHE A 796 46.05 8.07 17.12
CA PHE A 796 45.85 9.03 18.19
C PHE A 796 45.10 8.30 19.30
N GLY A 797 45.76 8.05 20.44
CA GLY A 797 45.11 7.49 21.63
C GLY A 797 44.14 8.51 22.21
N GLY A 798 44.73 9.62 22.65
CA GLY A 798 44.05 10.75 23.25
C GLY A 798 44.12 10.61 24.77
N ALA A 799 44.43 11.72 25.46
CA ALA A 799 44.97 11.64 26.81
C ALA A 799 44.04 10.89 27.81
N PRO A 800 44.46 9.71 28.33
CA PRO A 800 43.64 8.91 29.22
C PRO A 800 43.49 9.55 30.60
N SER A 801 42.37 9.29 31.27
CA SER A 801 42.12 9.78 32.64
C SER A 801 43.15 9.30 33.69
N ALA A 802 43.84 8.18 33.42
CA ALA A 802 44.91 7.62 34.27
C ALA A 802 46.06 7.03 33.41
N PRO A 803 47.08 7.82 33.04
CA PRO A 803 48.22 7.31 32.26
C PRO A 803 49.15 6.43 33.12
N PRO A 804 49.79 5.38 32.54
CA PRO A 804 49.67 4.92 31.16
C PRO A 804 48.30 4.29 30.87
N GLY A 805 47.63 4.70 29.79
CA GLY A 805 46.32 4.17 29.39
C GLY A 805 46.35 3.54 28.01
N ASP A 806 46.94 4.21 27.03
CA ASP A 806 46.86 3.78 25.63
C ASP A 806 47.93 2.77 25.24
N THR A 807 47.52 1.78 24.44
CA THR A 807 48.40 0.70 23.96
C THR A 807 48.32 0.51 22.45
N LEU A 808 49.45 0.71 21.74
CA LEU A 808 49.62 0.34 20.33
C LEU A 808 50.38 -0.99 20.21
N ASN A 809 49.68 -2.03 19.78
CA ASN A 809 50.22 -3.34 19.39
C ASN A 809 50.53 -3.37 17.89
N TYR A 810 51.81 -3.20 17.55
CA TYR A 810 52.31 -3.17 16.17
C TYR A 810 52.61 -4.56 15.62
N THR A 811 52.10 -4.84 14.42
CA THR A 811 52.43 -6.01 13.60
C THR A 811 53.03 -5.58 12.27
N GLY A 812 54.15 -6.16 11.84
CA GLY A 812 54.86 -5.77 10.62
C GLY A 812 56.21 -6.50 10.45
N PRO A 813 57.08 -6.03 9.53
CA PRO A 813 58.41 -6.59 9.36
C PRO A 813 59.29 -6.39 10.60
N SER A 814 60.25 -7.30 10.79
CA SER A 814 61.21 -7.27 11.89
C SER A 814 62.66 -7.25 11.34
N PRO A 815 63.58 -6.45 11.92
CA PRO A 815 63.34 -5.45 12.97
C PRO A 815 62.62 -4.21 12.45
N ALA A 816 61.89 -3.52 13.32
CA ALA A 816 61.27 -2.23 13.04
C ALA A 816 61.99 -1.11 13.82
N THR A 817 62.12 0.07 13.22
CA THR A 817 62.69 1.25 13.88
C THR A 817 61.57 2.06 14.53
N LYS A 818 61.62 2.22 15.86
CA LYS A 818 60.69 3.06 16.62
C LYS A 818 61.40 4.37 17.01
N SER A 819 61.07 5.45 16.32
CA SER A 819 61.53 6.80 16.67
C SER A 819 60.61 7.41 17.71
N VAL A 820 61.15 7.84 18.85
CA VAL A 820 60.40 8.55 19.91
C VAL A 820 60.77 10.03 19.82
N ILE A 821 59.75 10.90 19.69
CA ILE A 821 59.95 12.34 19.42
C ILE A 821 59.16 13.25 20.38
N GLY A 822 58.40 12.68 21.32
CA GLY A 822 57.66 13.43 22.33
C GLY A 822 56.93 12.51 23.31
N PRO A 823 56.23 13.07 24.32
CA PRO A 823 55.37 12.33 25.23
C PRO A 823 54.25 11.60 24.49
N GLY A 824 54.30 10.27 24.48
CA GLY A 824 53.37 9.44 23.72
C GLY A 824 53.43 9.62 22.21
N ILE A 825 54.49 10.24 21.67
CA ILE A 825 54.60 10.61 20.25
C ILE A 825 55.81 9.94 19.60
N GLY A 826 55.59 9.32 18.45
CA GLY A 826 56.65 8.69 17.68
C GLY A 826 56.21 8.13 16.33
N VAL A 827 57.15 7.47 15.67
CA VAL A 827 56.93 6.81 14.37
C VAL A 827 57.63 5.47 14.35
N ILE A 828 56.89 4.42 13.97
CA ILE A 828 57.42 3.10 13.65
C ILE A 828 57.60 3.02 12.13
N SER A 829 58.81 2.65 11.69
CA SER A 829 59.15 2.48 10.28
C SER A 829 59.84 1.14 10.05
N ALA A 830 59.54 0.48 8.93
CA ALA A 830 60.17 -0.76 8.51
C ALA A 830 60.16 -0.88 6.97
N ALA A 831 61.06 -1.67 6.41
CA ALA A 831 61.17 -1.80 4.96
C ALA A 831 59.95 -2.50 4.35
N GLY A 832 59.40 -1.94 3.28
CA GLY A 832 58.30 -2.54 2.51
C GLY A 832 56.90 -2.35 3.12
N VAL A 833 56.77 -1.54 4.16
CA VAL A 833 55.47 -1.17 4.77
C VAL A 833 55.35 0.32 5.00
N GLY A 834 54.11 0.78 5.21
CA GLY A 834 53.80 2.16 5.56
C GLY A 834 54.28 2.49 6.98
N ASN A 835 54.68 3.74 7.19
CA ASN A 835 55.01 4.22 8.53
C ASN A 835 53.75 4.23 9.40
N VAL A 836 53.90 3.82 10.66
CA VAL A 836 52.85 3.94 11.68
C VAL A 836 53.28 5.02 12.66
N ALA A 837 52.74 6.22 12.51
CA ALA A 837 52.88 7.31 13.47
C ALA A 837 51.91 7.11 14.63
N PHE A 838 52.33 7.50 15.83
CA PHE A 838 51.49 7.50 17.02
C PHE A 838 51.66 8.81 17.79
N ALA A 839 50.58 9.27 18.41
CA ALA A 839 50.53 10.42 19.29
C ALA A 839 49.56 10.13 20.43
N ASP A 840 49.85 10.65 21.62
CA ASP A 840 49.11 10.34 22.85
C ASP A 840 48.97 8.82 23.05
N VAL A 841 50.07 8.06 22.88
CA VAL A 841 50.13 6.62 23.15
C VAL A 841 51.30 6.29 24.06
N GLU A 842 51.02 5.89 25.31
CA GLU A 842 52.09 5.63 26.28
C GLU A 842 52.78 4.28 26.06
N THR A 843 52.02 3.24 25.70
CA THR A 843 52.53 1.87 25.57
C THR A 843 52.60 1.45 24.11
N VAL A 844 53.79 1.17 23.60
CA VAL A 844 53.99 0.67 22.24
C VAL A 844 54.61 -0.72 22.29
N ALA A 845 53.85 -1.73 21.91
CA ALA A 845 54.26 -3.13 21.96
C ALA A 845 54.43 -3.72 20.55
N ALA A 846 55.43 -4.58 20.40
CA ALA A 846 55.62 -5.39 19.22
C ALA A 846 54.87 -6.73 19.40
N THR A 847 54.21 -7.22 18.35
CA THR A 847 53.53 -8.52 18.39
C THR A 847 54.41 -9.65 17.82
N GLY A 848 54.15 -10.89 18.25
CA GLY A 848 54.85 -12.06 17.70
C GLY A 848 56.37 -12.04 17.93
N THR A 849 57.14 -12.18 16.86
CA THR A 849 58.62 -12.19 16.89
C THR A 849 59.24 -10.84 16.50
N ILE A 850 58.44 -9.78 16.47
CA ILE A 850 58.88 -8.44 16.08
C ILE A 850 59.64 -7.82 17.25
N VAL A 851 60.70 -7.08 16.93
CA VAL A 851 61.52 -6.38 17.91
C VAL A 851 61.84 -4.97 17.40
N PHE A 852 61.90 -4.01 18.32
CA PHE A 852 62.12 -2.60 18.02
C PHE A 852 63.59 -2.18 18.23
N SER A 853 64.14 -1.52 17.21
CA SER A 853 65.31 -0.64 17.37
C SER A 853 64.81 0.77 17.70
N ASN A 854 65.09 1.24 18.90
CA ASN A 854 64.60 2.53 19.39
C ASN A 854 65.55 3.64 18.95
N VAL A 855 65.00 4.75 18.47
CA VAL A 855 65.77 5.95 18.15
C VAL A 855 65.17 7.11 18.92
N ILE A 856 65.99 7.73 19.77
CA ILE A 856 65.65 8.94 20.52
C ILE A 856 66.56 10.03 19.97
N ASN A 857 66.00 10.97 19.21
CA ASN A 857 66.78 12.03 18.60
C ASN A 857 66.31 13.38 19.16
N LEU A 858 67.14 13.99 20.01
CA LEU A 858 66.81 15.26 20.67
C LEU A 858 66.60 16.40 19.68
N SER A 859 67.22 16.34 18.49
CA SER A 859 66.97 17.32 17.43
C SER A 859 65.54 17.29 16.85
N LEU A 860 64.83 16.17 17.04
CA LEU A 860 63.44 16.00 16.61
C LEU A 860 62.43 16.18 17.76
N ILE A 861 62.90 16.31 19.00
CA ILE A 861 62.08 16.52 20.18
C ILE A 861 61.87 18.02 20.39
N ALA A 862 60.60 18.42 20.55
CA ALA A 862 60.29 19.82 20.86
C ALA A 862 60.94 20.23 22.19
N GLY A 863 61.72 21.31 22.17
CA GLY A 863 62.51 21.78 23.32
C GLY A 863 63.92 21.19 23.40
N GLY A 864 64.24 20.11 22.67
CA GLY A 864 65.56 19.46 22.73
C GLY A 864 66.73 20.19 22.06
N GLN A 865 66.51 21.43 21.58
CA GLN A 865 67.53 22.31 20.98
C GLN A 865 67.24 23.78 21.32
N ASP A 866 66.81 24.06 22.55
CA ASP A 866 66.39 25.39 23.01
C ASP A 866 67.50 26.17 23.75
N GLY A 867 68.68 25.55 23.91
CA GLY A 867 69.83 26.09 24.62
C GLY A 867 69.88 25.72 26.11
N ASN A 868 68.91 24.97 26.63
CA ASN A 868 68.92 24.42 27.99
C ASN A 868 69.35 22.95 27.99
N PRO A 869 70.10 22.50 29.02
CA PRO A 869 70.47 21.09 29.17
C PRO A 869 69.24 20.15 29.28
N ASN A 870 69.18 19.13 28.41
CA ASN A 870 68.14 18.09 28.43
C ASN A 870 68.62 16.82 29.17
N GLN A 871 67.72 15.99 29.66
CA GLN A 871 68.02 14.67 30.22
C GLN A 871 67.16 13.58 29.59
N VAL A 872 67.78 12.53 29.07
CA VAL A 872 67.12 11.29 28.63
C VAL A 872 67.41 10.20 29.65
N VAL A 873 66.40 9.58 30.25
CA VAL A 873 66.55 8.44 31.16
C VAL A 873 66.05 7.18 30.47
N LEU A 874 66.91 6.18 30.35
CA LEU A 874 66.53 4.83 29.93
C LEU A 874 66.58 3.91 31.15
N GLN A 875 65.45 3.28 31.46
CA GLN A 875 65.32 2.40 32.61
C GLN A 875 64.36 1.25 32.33
N LEU A 876 64.34 0.27 33.23
CA LEU A 876 63.22 -0.65 33.35
C LEU A 876 62.22 -0.08 34.36
N ASP A 877 60.94 -0.39 34.16
CA ASP A 877 59.93 -0.11 35.17
C ASP A 877 60.20 -0.89 36.48
N ALA A 878 59.45 -0.58 37.53
CA ALA A 878 59.63 -1.22 38.84
C ALA A 878 59.45 -2.75 38.81
N THR A 879 58.68 -3.27 37.85
CA THR A 879 58.46 -4.72 37.70
C THR A 879 59.48 -5.41 36.78
N GLY A 880 60.22 -4.65 35.97
CA GLY A 880 61.11 -5.16 34.93
C GLY A 880 60.38 -5.60 33.65
N ALA A 881 59.06 -5.42 33.57
CA ALA A 881 58.24 -5.81 32.43
C ALA A 881 58.31 -4.83 31.25
N PHE A 882 58.64 -3.56 31.51
CA PHE A 882 58.69 -2.52 30.49
C PHE A 882 60.04 -1.81 30.45
N PHE A 883 60.56 -1.61 29.23
CA PHE A 883 61.60 -0.64 28.94
C PHE A 883 60.95 0.74 28.77
N GLN A 884 61.42 1.71 29.55
CA GLN A 884 60.89 3.08 29.58
C GLN A 884 61.91 4.08 29.05
N VAL A 885 61.43 4.99 28.20
CA VAL A 885 62.15 6.18 27.77
C VAL A 885 61.50 7.36 28.47
N LEU A 886 62.25 8.04 29.33
CA LEU A 886 61.81 9.28 29.99
C LEU A 886 62.69 10.43 29.52
N VAL A 887 62.12 11.62 29.34
CA VAL A 887 62.87 12.80 28.89
C VAL A 887 62.44 14.01 29.71
N ASP A 888 63.42 14.78 30.14
CA ASP A 888 63.29 16.12 30.71
C ASP A 888 63.93 17.10 29.71
N THR A 889 63.13 17.96 29.09
CA THR A 889 63.62 18.90 28.07
C THR A 889 64.16 20.20 28.65
N ASN A 890 64.17 20.38 29.98
CA ASN A 890 64.81 21.53 30.60
C ASN A 890 65.14 21.26 32.06
N THR A 891 66.33 20.72 32.30
CA THR A 891 66.78 20.40 33.67
C THR A 891 67.02 21.65 34.57
N ASN A 892 66.96 22.87 34.01
CA ASN A 892 67.10 24.12 34.78
C ASN A 892 65.82 24.54 35.50
N ASP A 893 64.64 24.02 35.11
CA ASP A 893 63.35 24.55 35.54
C ASP A 893 62.97 24.22 37.00
N ASN A 894 63.62 23.22 37.60
CA ASN A 894 63.31 22.71 38.93
C ASN A 894 64.49 22.68 39.91
N GLY A 895 65.49 23.55 39.72
CA GLY A 895 66.61 23.65 40.67
C GLY A 895 67.39 22.33 40.82
N GLY A 896 67.47 21.53 39.76
CA GLY A 896 68.21 20.27 39.71
C GLY A 896 67.47 19.04 40.24
N VAL A 897 66.14 19.12 40.48
CA VAL A 897 65.33 17.93 40.80
C VAL A 897 64.86 17.28 39.50
N SER A 898 65.31 16.05 39.22
CA SER A 898 64.95 15.30 38.01
C SER A 898 63.44 15.01 37.98
N ASN A 899 62.70 15.60 37.03
CA ASN A 899 61.31 15.22 36.77
C ASN A 899 61.12 14.77 35.31
N PRO A 900 61.83 13.72 34.86
CA PRO A 900 61.74 13.26 33.48
C PRO A 900 60.34 12.70 33.22
N LEU A 901 59.71 13.17 32.15
CA LEU A 901 58.38 12.75 31.73
C LEU A 901 58.47 11.44 30.97
N LEU A 902 57.55 10.51 31.19
CA LEU A 902 57.46 9.28 30.40
C LEU A 902 57.13 9.64 28.94
N PHE A 903 58.05 9.32 28.03
CA PHE A 903 57.83 9.53 26.60
C PHE A 903 57.20 8.30 25.94
N ALA A 904 57.70 7.12 26.24
CA ALA A 904 57.10 5.87 25.79
C ALA A 904 57.58 4.71 26.68
N GLN A 905 56.75 3.69 26.80
CA GLN A 905 57.13 2.39 27.34
C GLN A 905 56.85 1.26 26.34
N GLN A 906 57.61 0.18 26.45
CA GLN A 906 57.40 -1.02 25.64
C GLN A 906 57.76 -2.28 26.43
N PRO A 907 57.13 -3.43 26.17
CA PRO A 907 57.52 -4.69 26.80
C PRO A 907 59.00 -5.01 26.56
N THR A 908 59.71 -5.45 27.61
CA THR A 908 61.16 -5.72 27.54
C THR A 908 61.51 -6.77 26.49
N ALA A 909 60.64 -7.78 26.30
CA ALA A 909 60.82 -8.84 25.30
C ALA A 909 60.80 -8.35 23.83
N GLY A 910 60.22 -7.18 23.56
CA GLY A 910 60.14 -6.58 22.23
C GLY A 910 61.25 -5.58 21.92
N THR A 911 62.26 -5.44 22.79
CA THR A 911 63.30 -4.41 22.64
C THR A 911 64.58 -5.03 22.05
N LEU A 912 65.01 -4.56 20.88
CA LEU A 912 66.20 -5.08 20.19
C LEU A 912 67.49 -4.33 20.54
N ALA A 913 67.43 -3.00 20.37
CA ALA A 913 68.53 -2.06 20.55
C ALA A 913 67.98 -0.64 20.75
N ALA A 914 68.83 0.30 21.17
CA ALA A 914 68.49 1.71 21.29
C ALA A 914 69.64 2.61 20.81
N THR A 915 69.30 3.72 20.18
CA THR A 915 70.24 4.78 19.78
C THR A 915 69.70 6.11 20.29
N VAL A 916 70.52 6.85 21.01
CA VAL A 916 70.23 8.22 21.47
C VAL A 916 71.14 9.16 20.69
N ILE A 917 70.56 10.21 20.12
CA ILE A 917 71.28 11.23 19.35
C ILE A 917 71.03 12.57 20.04
N GLY A 918 72.12 13.19 20.49
CA GLY A 918 72.18 14.48 21.15
C GLY A 918 71.84 15.65 20.23
N GLY A 919 71.56 16.79 20.84
CA GLY A 919 71.23 18.03 20.15
C GLY A 919 72.42 18.99 20.02
N THR A 920 72.10 20.27 20.06
CA THR A 920 73.07 21.37 20.22
C THR A 920 73.24 21.81 21.67
N ASP A 921 72.44 21.24 22.57
CA ASP A 921 72.35 21.58 23.98
C ASP A 921 73.16 20.57 24.80
N ALA A 922 73.64 20.97 25.98
CA ALA A 922 74.43 20.10 26.86
C ALA A 922 73.55 19.00 27.49
N ASP A 923 73.39 17.88 26.81
CA ASP A 923 72.42 16.86 27.15
C ASP A 923 73.01 15.79 28.08
N THR A 924 72.16 15.12 28.86
CA THR A 924 72.56 14.01 29.73
C THR A 924 71.76 12.76 29.41
N LEU A 925 72.41 11.68 28.97
CA LEU A 925 71.83 10.34 28.95
C LEU A 925 72.05 9.67 30.31
N VAL A 926 70.99 9.24 30.98
CA VAL A 926 71.04 8.50 32.24
C VAL A 926 70.56 7.06 32.03
N LEU A 927 71.38 6.10 32.45
CA LEU A 927 71.00 4.71 32.59
C LEU A 927 70.76 4.41 34.05
N ARG A 928 69.52 4.05 34.39
CA ARG A 928 69.14 3.79 35.79
C ARG A 928 68.63 2.37 35.95
N ALA A 929 69.23 1.65 36.88
CA ALA A 929 68.74 0.34 37.29
C ALA A 929 67.36 0.46 37.98
N ASN A 930 66.48 -0.52 37.77
CA ASN A 930 65.21 -0.55 38.48
C ASN A 930 65.36 -0.92 39.96
N ALA A 931 64.25 -1.01 40.69
CA ALA A 931 64.24 -1.36 42.12
C ALA A 931 64.84 -2.75 42.43
N SER A 932 64.96 -3.64 41.45
CA SER A 932 65.61 -4.94 41.57
C SER A 932 67.11 -4.92 41.23
N GLY A 933 67.64 -3.77 40.81
CA GLY A 933 69.02 -3.59 40.35
C GLY A 933 69.23 -3.87 38.87
N ALA A 934 68.20 -4.29 38.11
CA ALA A 934 68.34 -4.70 36.72
C ALA A 934 68.33 -3.51 35.74
N LEU A 935 69.17 -3.61 34.70
CA LEU A 935 69.22 -2.71 33.55
C LEU A 935 68.58 -3.34 32.29
N PRO A 936 68.21 -2.54 31.28
CA PRO A 936 67.68 -3.03 30.01
C PRO A 936 68.62 -4.03 29.31
N GLN A 937 68.10 -5.20 28.95
CA GLN A 937 68.84 -6.23 28.22
C GLN A 937 68.65 -6.03 26.71
N LEU A 938 69.64 -5.41 26.05
CA LEU A 938 69.62 -5.14 24.61
C LEU A 938 70.51 -6.16 23.88
N THR A 939 69.94 -6.96 22.99
CA THR A 939 70.59 -8.20 22.50
C THR A 939 71.22 -8.10 21.11
N ASN A 940 71.11 -6.96 20.43
CA ASN A 940 71.66 -6.75 19.08
C ASN A 940 72.52 -5.49 19.01
N VAL A 941 73.04 -5.15 17.84
CA VAL A 941 73.90 -3.99 17.60
C VAL A 941 73.03 -2.75 17.36
N ALA A 942 73.20 -1.71 18.17
CA ALA A 942 72.55 -0.41 18.00
C ALA A 942 73.03 0.29 16.73
N ALA A 943 72.16 1.07 16.10
CA ALA A 943 72.54 1.85 14.93
C ALA A 943 73.57 2.92 15.35
N GLY A 944 74.64 3.07 14.56
CA GLY A 944 75.77 3.95 14.88
C GLY A 944 76.77 3.36 15.89
N SER A 945 76.45 2.25 16.56
CA SER A 945 77.38 1.67 17.52
C SER A 945 78.65 1.12 16.88
N HIS A 946 79.73 1.15 17.66
CA HIS A 946 81.05 0.64 17.29
C HIS A 946 81.59 -0.28 18.37
N SER A 947 82.61 -1.07 18.01
CA SER A 947 83.32 -1.97 18.94
C SER A 947 84.73 -1.43 19.24
N ASN A 948 85.25 -1.73 20.42
CA ASN A 948 86.62 -1.38 20.80
C ASN A 948 87.58 -2.58 20.64
N ALA A 949 88.79 -2.36 20.10
CA ALA A 949 89.75 -3.44 19.86
C ALA A 949 90.30 -4.11 21.15
N ALA A 950 90.28 -3.43 22.30
CA ALA A 950 90.61 -4.01 23.61
C ALA A 950 89.45 -4.84 24.21
N PHE A 951 88.23 -4.63 23.71
CA PHE A 951 87.04 -5.41 24.03
C PHE A 951 87.05 -6.73 23.23
N THR A 952 87.88 -7.69 23.67
CA THR A 952 88.02 -9.02 23.07
C THR A 952 87.42 -10.11 23.95
N HIS A 953 86.97 -11.23 23.38
CA HIS A 953 86.43 -12.41 24.08
C HIS A 953 87.20 -12.85 25.35
N ALA A 954 88.54 -12.70 25.38
CA ALA A 954 89.38 -13.09 26.52
C ALA A 954 89.29 -12.12 27.72
N ASN A 955 89.05 -10.83 27.45
CA ASN A 955 88.83 -9.79 28.46
C ASN A 955 87.33 -9.58 28.75
N ALA A 956 86.48 -9.83 27.75
CA ALA A 956 85.04 -9.63 27.79
C ALA A 956 84.28 -10.77 28.49
N ALA A 957 84.85 -11.97 28.67
CA ALA A 957 84.15 -13.09 29.33
C ALA A 957 83.67 -12.80 30.78
N ALA A 958 84.25 -11.80 31.45
CA ALA A 958 83.80 -11.31 32.76
C ALA A 958 82.72 -10.21 32.69
N PHE A 959 82.47 -9.67 31.49
CA PHE A 959 81.62 -8.51 31.23
C PHE A 959 80.58 -8.74 30.11
N VAL A 960 80.50 -9.94 29.53
CA VAL A 960 79.43 -10.33 28.60
C VAL A 960 78.06 -10.19 29.27
N ASN A 961 77.05 -9.76 28.51
CA ASN A 961 75.69 -9.67 29.03
C ASN A 961 75.12 -11.06 29.40
N SER A 962 74.01 -11.08 30.14
CA SER A 962 73.33 -12.32 30.55
C SER A 962 72.87 -13.18 29.36
N ALA A 963 72.76 -12.60 28.17
CA ALA A 963 72.44 -13.29 26.92
C ALA A 963 73.66 -13.92 26.22
N GLY A 964 74.88 -13.72 26.73
CA GLY A 964 76.11 -14.30 26.20
C GLY A 964 76.61 -13.70 24.88
N ASN A 965 76.21 -12.48 24.53
CA ASN A 965 76.66 -11.79 23.31
C ASN A 965 77.56 -10.57 23.62
N GLU A 966 78.46 -10.25 22.67
CA GLU A 966 79.36 -9.09 22.71
C GLU A 966 78.76 -7.86 22.01
N ASN A 967 77.48 -7.91 21.65
CA ASN A 967 76.86 -6.86 20.85
C ASN A 967 76.70 -5.59 21.68
N VAL A 968 76.96 -4.44 21.05
CA VAL A 968 76.74 -3.12 21.63
C VAL A 968 75.30 -2.70 21.39
N GLY A 969 74.45 -2.91 22.38
CA GLY A 969 72.99 -2.76 22.26
C GLY A 969 72.44 -1.37 22.47
N LEU A 970 73.25 -0.45 22.98
CA LEU A 970 72.93 0.96 23.11
C LEU A 970 74.02 1.82 22.45
N HIS A 971 73.64 2.86 21.73
CA HIS A 971 74.57 3.88 21.23
C HIS A 971 74.13 5.26 21.69
N PHE A 972 75.08 6.11 22.10
CA PHE A 972 74.85 7.52 22.37
C PHE A 972 75.81 8.40 21.57
N ASP A 973 75.27 9.14 20.60
CA ASP A 973 76.00 10.22 19.93
C ASP A 973 75.69 11.52 20.67
N GLY A 974 76.67 12.11 21.35
CA GLY A 974 76.51 13.39 22.05
C GLY A 974 76.20 14.56 21.11
N GLY A 975 76.57 14.48 19.83
CA GLY A 975 76.37 15.57 18.89
C GLY A 975 77.41 16.68 19.04
N ALA A 976 76.98 17.94 19.00
CA ALA A 976 77.87 19.09 18.83
C ALA A 976 78.25 19.83 20.15
N SER A 977 77.77 19.33 21.29
CA SER A 977 77.84 20.03 22.58
C SER A 977 78.71 19.28 23.60
N ALA A 978 78.64 19.66 24.88
CA ALA A 978 79.29 18.92 25.98
C ALA A 978 78.24 18.03 26.67
N ASP A 979 78.13 16.80 26.19
CA ASP A 979 77.06 15.86 26.55
C ASP A 979 77.54 14.83 27.56
N THR A 980 76.74 14.52 28.57
CA THR A 980 77.08 13.63 29.68
C THR A 980 76.41 12.26 29.53
N LEU A 981 77.15 11.18 29.80
CA LEU A 981 76.57 9.84 29.96
C LEU A 981 76.69 9.47 31.42
N ARG A 982 75.58 9.22 32.09
CA ARG A 982 75.49 8.88 33.49
C ARG A 982 74.94 7.48 33.68
N ILE A 983 75.63 6.64 34.45
CA ILE A 983 75.24 5.27 34.76
C ILE A 983 75.02 5.17 36.28
N GLU A 984 73.83 4.79 36.70
CA GLU A 984 73.42 4.64 38.10
C GLU A 984 73.06 3.17 38.39
N LEU A 985 73.91 2.48 39.16
CA LEU A 985 73.72 1.08 39.51
C LEU A 985 72.98 0.96 40.85
N GLY A 986 71.95 0.12 40.88
CA GLY A 986 71.17 -0.18 42.09
C GLY A 986 71.72 -1.36 42.90
N ALA A 987 72.62 -2.14 42.32
CA ALA A 987 73.22 -3.34 42.91
C ALA A 987 74.74 -3.41 42.62
N SER A 988 75.42 -4.35 43.28
CA SER A 988 76.86 -4.56 43.10
C SER A 988 77.16 -5.22 41.75
N GLU A 989 77.53 -4.43 40.75
CA GLU A 989 77.90 -4.84 39.40
C GLU A 989 79.29 -4.35 39.01
N SER A 990 79.93 -5.04 38.07
CA SER A 990 81.23 -4.61 37.55
C SER A 990 81.05 -3.88 36.22
N VAL A 991 81.68 -2.72 36.08
CA VAL A 991 81.61 -1.88 34.88
C VAL A 991 83.00 -1.78 34.28
N ALA A 992 83.09 -1.88 32.95
CA ALA A 992 84.32 -1.68 32.21
C ALA A 992 84.12 -0.59 31.16
N TYR A 993 84.94 0.46 31.21
CA TYR A 993 85.02 1.52 30.22
C TYR A 993 86.28 1.34 29.38
N PHE A 994 86.11 1.19 28.08
CA PHE A 994 87.16 1.07 27.08
C PHE A 994 87.17 2.33 26.22
N SER A 995 88.16 3.20 26.43
CA SER A 995 88.33 4.40 25.60
C SER A 995 88.90 4.03 24.23
N ASP A 996 88.47 4.73 23.19
CA ASP A 996 89.05 4.66 21.85
C ASP A 996 88.96 5.99 21.09
N THR A 997 89.32 5.93 19.81
CA THR A 997 89.19 7.00 18.83
C THR A 997 88.62 6.43 17.52
N VAL A 998 87.72 5.43 17.61
CA VAL A 998 87.23 4.69 16.42
C VAL A 998 86.38 5.59 15.53
N ASP A 999 85.53 6.43 16.12
CA ASP A 999 84.69 7.39 15.42
C ASP A 999 85.23 8.82 15.52
N THR A 1000 84.93 9.54 16.61
CA THR A 1000 85.40 10.91 16.89
C THR A 1000 86.27 10.99 18.16
N ALA A 1001 86.66 12.21 18.58
CA ALA A 1001 87.29 12.41 19.88
C ALA A 1001 86.25 12.16 21.00
N ASN A 1002 86.70 11.67 22.16
CA ASN A 1002 85.85 11.32 23.30
C ASN A 1002 84.84 10.20 22.97
N SER A 1003 85.36 9.13 22.37
CA SER A 1003 84.62 7.92 21.99
C SER A 1003 85.02 6.73 22.88
N GLY A 1004 84.10 5.78 23.04
CA GLY A 1004 84.41 4.53 23.73
C GLY A 1004 83.24 3.59 23.91
N VAL A 1005 83.55 2.43 24.50
CA VAL A 1005 82.59 1.38 24.83
C VAL A 1005 82.52 1.19 26.34
N VAL A 1006 81.32 1.19 26.90
CA VAL A 1006 81.07 0.80 28.30
C VAL A 1006 80.33 -0.53 28.32
N SER A 1007 80.80 -1.44 29.17
CA SER A 1007 80.21 -2.75 29.37
C SER A 1007 79.89 -2.94 30.85
N ILE A 1008 78.64 -3.28 31.14
CA ILE A 1008 78.12 -3.55 32.49
C ILE A 1008 77.91 -5.06 32.57
N ALA A 1009 78.64 -5.71 33.48
CA ALA A 1009 78.75 -7.16 33.53
C ALA A 1009 77.39 -7.84 33.75
N GLY A 1010 76.98 -8.68 32.79
CA GLY A 1010 75.70 -9.36 32.85
C GLY A 1010 74.51 -8.55 32.32
N ASP A 1011 74.68 -7.29 31.96
CA ASP A 1011 73.55 -6.43 31.61
C ASP A 1011 73.62 -5.83 30.20
N LEU A 1012 74.44 -4.80 30.02
CA LEU A 1012 74.37 -3.95 28.83
C LEU A 1012 75.77 -3.56 28.36
N ASN A 1013 75.98 -3.66 27.05
CA ASN A 1013 77.09 -3.02 26.37
C ASN A 1013 76.56 -1.81 25.61
N LEU A 1014 77.25 -0.69 25.72
CA LEU A 1014 76.94 0.55 25.01
C LEU A 1014 78.21 1.16 24.41
N SER A 1015 78.07 1.89 23.31
CA SER A 1015 79.13 2.77 22.81
C SER A 1015 78.65 4.21 22.81
N PHE A 1016 79.59 5.14 22.84
CA PHE A 1016 79.29 6.56 22.77
C PHE A 1016 80.33 7.29 21.94
N GLU A 1017 79.94 8.45 21.41
CA GLU A 1017 80.84 9.41 20.78
C GLU A 1017 80.48 10.84 21.22
N ASN A 1018 81.43 11.78 21.12
CA ASN A 1018 81.25 13.20 21.46
C ASN A 1018 80.78 13.46 22.91
N LEU A 1019 81.32 12.72 23.88
CA LEU A 1019 80.99 12.86 25.30
C LEU A 1019 81.86 13.90 26.02
N ALA A 1020 81.34 14.50 27.10
CA ALA A 1020 82.06 15.28 28.13
C ALA A 1020 81.18 15.57 29.39
N PRO A 1021 81.30 14.91 30.57
CA PRO A 1021 82.07 13.71 30.96
C PRO A 1021 81.26 12.38 30.97
N LEU A 1022 81.92 11.22 31.19
CA LEU A 1022 81.31 9.94 31.57
C LEU A 1022 81.18 9.81 33.10
N VAL A 1023 79.96 9.67 33.63
CA VAL A 1023 79.70 9.53 35.06
C VAL A 1023 79.22 8.11 35.41
N VAL A 1024 79.90 7.41 36.32
CA VAL A 1024 79.55 6.05 36.74
C VAL A 1024 79.39 5.95 38.26
N VAL A 1025 78.17 5.74 38.72
CA VAL A 1025 77.83 5.59 40.15
C VAL A 1025 77.56 4.12 40.46
N GLY A 1026 78.50 3.48 41.16
CA GLY A 1026 78.39 2.07 41.56
C GLY A 1026 77.70 1.88 42.92
N ALA A 1027 77.28 0.65 43.19
CA ALA A 1027 76.76 0.20 44.49
C ALA A 1027 77.52 -1.04 45.02
N GLY A 1028 78.81 -1.16 44.67
CA GLY A 1028 79.67 -2.32 44.88
C GLY A 1028 80.46 -2.69 43.63
N GLY A 1029 80.98 -3.92 43.54
CA GLY A 1029 81.65 -4.43 42.33
C GLY A 1029 82.99 -3.76 41.95
N ALA A 1030 83.42 -4.01 40.72
CA ALA A 1030 84.70 -3.52 40.18
C ALA A 1030 84.50 -2.54 39.02
N TYR A 1031 85.18 -1.40 39.03
CA TYR A 1031 85.26 -0.49 37.90
C TYR A 1031 86.61 -0.62 37.18
N LEU A 1032 86.58 -0.98 35.90
CA LEU A 1032 87.75 -1.05 35.04
C LEU A 1032 87.72 0.10 34.05
N VAL A 1033 88.75 0.95 34.07
CA VAL A 1033 89.02 1.95 33.03
C VAL A 1033 90.20 1.44 32.22
N ASP A 1034 89.99 1.10 30.95
CA ASP A 1034 91.01 0.53 30.08
C ASP A 1034 91.18 1.38 28.82
N ALA A 1035 92.22 2.21 28.81
CA ALA A 1035 92.59 3.04 27.68
C ALA A 1035 93.69 2.42 26.80
N SER A 1036 93.97 1.13 26.94
CA SER A 1036 95.08 0.46 26.23
C SER A 1036 94.93 0.47 24.70
N ALA A 1037 93.71 0.59 24.19
CA ALA A 1037 93.41 0.75 22.76
C ALA A 1037 93.54 2.20 22.25
N ASN A 1038 93.57 3.20 23.14
CA ASN A 1038 93.69 4.61 22.78
C ASN A 1038 95.16 5.00 22.62
N ALA A 1039 95.68 4.89 21.40
CA ALA A 1039 97.08 5.20 21.08
C ALA A 1039 97.44 6.70 21.21
N SER A 1040 96.43 7.58 21.31
CA SER A 1040 96.61 9.04 21.41
C SER A 1040 96.74 9.53 22.86
N LEU A 1041 96.46 8.65 23.84
CA LEU A 1041 96.55 8.99 25.25
C LEU A 1041 98.00 8.96 25.75
N THR A 1042 98.48 10.09 26.24
CA THR A 1042 99.87 10.24 26.72
C THR A 1042 99.98 10.53 28.21
N THR A 1043 98.89 10.93 28.86
CA THR A 1043 98.82 11.22 30.30
C THR A 1043 97.45 10.84 30.82
N MET A 1044 97.41 10.30 32.04
CA MET A 1044 96.19 9.96 32.76
C MET A 1044 96.38 10.28 34.24
N ASN A 1045 95.44 11.01 34.83
CA ASN A 1045 95.45 11.42 36.23
C ASN A 1045 94.24 10.84 36.95
N ILE A 1046 94.42 10.44 38.22
CA ILE A 1046 93.31 10.08 39.11
C ILE A 1046 93.23 11.14 40.20
N THR A 1047 92.14 11.87 40.24
CA THR A 1047 91.93 13.01 41.16
C THR A 1047 90.57 12.91 41.84
N ASN A 1048 90.31 13.79 42.81
CA ASN A 1048 88.97 13.96 43.37
C ASN A 1048 88.17 14.88 42.43
N SER A 1049 86.95 14.50 42.01
CA SER A 1049 86.18 15.25 40.98
C SER A 1049 85.58 16.57 41.49
N GLY A 1050 85.65 16.81 42.80
CA GLY A 1050 85.04 17.98 43.43
C GLY A 1050 85.62 18.36 44.79
N GLY A 1051 84.71 18.82 45.67
CA GLY A 1051 85.02 19.35 46.99
C GLY A 1051 85.60 18.30 47.94
N ALA A 1052 86.35 18.72 48.96
CA ALA A 1052 86.99 17.77 49.88
C ALA A 1052 85.95 16.84 50.55
N ALA A 1053 86.09 15.52 50.33
CA ALA A 1053 85.32 14.43 50.93
C ALA A 1053 83.88 14.20 50.41
N ASP A 1054 83.59 14.54 49.15
CA ASP A 1054 82.35 14.16 48.46
C ASP A 1054 82.30 12.69 48.00
N GLY A 1055 83.45 12.00 47.97
CA GLY A 1055 83.53 10.56 47.67
C GLY A 1055 83.47 10.24 46.17
N VAL A 1056 83.68 11.24 45.31
CA VAL A 1056 83.71 11.09 43.85
C VAL A 1056 85.13 11.31 43.33
N SER A 1057 85.63 10.38 42.53
CA SER A 1057 86.96 10.45 41.91
C SER A 1057 86.83 10.59 40.40
N THR A 1058 87.76 11.27 39.76
CA THR A 1058 87.85 11.39 38.29
C THR A 1058 89.08 10.67 37.78
N VAL A 1059 88.95 9.97 36.65
CA VAL A 1059 90.09 9.69 35.77
C VAL A 1059 90.06 10.71 34.64
N ASP A 1060 91.07 11.56 34.57
CA ASP A 1060 91.22 12.65 33.57
C ASP A 1060 92.39 12.35 32.63
N GLY A 1061 92.19 12.60 31.34
CA GLY A 1061 93.14 12.31 30.27
C GLY A 1061 93.98 13.51 29.78
N ASN A 1062 94.21 13.55 28.47
CA ASN A 1062 94.91 14.63 27.76
C ASN A 1062 94.02 15.36 26.73
N GLY A 1063 92.69 15.20 26.85
CA GLY A 1063 91.69 15.70 25.89
C GLY A 1063 91.43 14.79 24.67
N THR A 1064 92.06 13.62 24.59
CA THR A 1064 91.70 12.53 23.63
C THR A 1064 91.10 11.30 24.31
N PHE A 1065 91.05 11.33 25.64
CA PHE A 1065 90.37 10.38 26.50
C PHE A 1065 89.24 11.14 27.15
N GLU A 1066 88.08 10.51 27.20
CA GLU A 1066 86.92 11.09 27.83
C GLU A 1066 86.99 10.91 29.34
N ASP A 1067 86.92 12.02 30.07
CA ASP A 1067 87.04 12.05 31.52
C ASP A 1067 85.92 11.24 32.14
N THR A 1068 86.26 10.44 33.15
CA THR A 1068 85.26 9.65 33.86
C THR A 1068 85.22 9.91 35.36
N ASP A 1069 84.07 10.37 35.82
CA ASP A 1069 83.74 10.55 37.22
C ASP A 1069 83.11 9.27 37.77
N PHE A 1070 83.65 8.74 38.85
CA PHE A 1070 83.16 7.51 39.46
C PHE A 1070 83.08 7.56 40.98
N SER A 1071 82.14 6.79 41.53
CA SER A 1071 81.96 6.62 42.98
C SER A 1071 81.32 5.27 43.30
N GLY A 1072 81.38 4.84 44.57
CA GLY A 1072 80.60 3.69 45.06
C GLY A 1072 81.08 2.28 44.65
N PHE A 1073 82.25 2.13 44.02
CA PHE A 1073 82.86 0.83 43.68
C PHE A 1073 83.76 0.26 44.78
N ALA A 1074 83.84 -1.07 44.89
CA ALA A 1074 84.71 -1.74 45.87
C ALA A 1074 86.17 -1.80 45.42
N THR A 1075 86.40 -1.90 44.11
CA THR A 1075 87.74 -1.87 43.50
C THR A 1075 87.71 -1.08 42.21
N VAL A 1076 88.75 -0.29 41.97
CA VAL A 1076 88.95 0.43 40.70
C VAL A 1076 90.29 0.03 40.11
N THR A 1077 90.27 -0.38 38.84
CA THR A 1077 91.47 -0.72 38.07
C THR A 1077 91.56 0.23 36.89
N VAL A 1078 92.67 0.92 36.78
CA VAL A 1078 92.94 1.83 35.67
C VAL A 1078 94.13 1.30 34.89
N ARG A 1079 93.94 1.11 33.58
CA ARG A 1079 94.98 0.71 32.63
C ARG A 1079 95.18 1.84 31.63
N SER A 1080 96.37 2.41 31.66
CA SER A 1080 96.75 3.49 30.77
C SER A 1080 97.16 2.98 29.39
N GLY A 1081 97.26 3.92 28.44
CA GLY A 1081 97.70 3.67 27.07
C GLY A 1081 99.19 3.31 26.95
N PRO A 1082 99.73 3.15 25.73
CA PRO A 1082 101.14 2.79 25.51
C PRO A 1082 102.17 3.88 25.90
N GLY A 1083 101.74 5.00 26.48
CA GLY A 1083 102.56 6.14 26.91
C GLY A 1083 103.25 5.93 28.28
N VAL A 1084 104.04 6.93 28.70
CA VAL A 1084 104.63 6.99 30.04
C VAL A 1084 103.72 7.79 30.96
N ASP A 1085 103.02 7.11 31.87
CA ASP A 1085 102.06 7.75 32.77
C ASP A 1085 102.68 8.26 34.07
N THR A 1086 102.11 9.34 34.57
CA THR A 1086 102.42 9.89 35.89
C THR A 1086 101.21 9.66 36.78
N ILE A 1087 101.31 8.73 37.74
CA ILE A 1087 100.25 8.48 38.72
C ILE A 1087 100.61 9.27 39.98
N PRO A 1088 99.87 10.33 40.34
CA PRO A 1088 100.13 11.14 41.54
C PRO A 1088 99.80 10.41 42.86
#